data_AF-A0A954C9D7-F1
#
_entry.id   AF-A0A954C9D7-F1
#
_cell.length_a   1.000
_cell.length_b   1.000
_cell.length_c   1.000
_cell.angle_alpha   90.00
_cell.angle_beta   90.00
_cell.angle_gamma   90.00
#
_symmetry.space_group_name_H-M   'P 1'
#
loop_
_entity.id
_entity.type
_entity.pdbx_description
1 polymer ?
#
loop_
_entity_poly.entity_id
_entity_poly.type
_entity_poly.pdbx_seq_one_letter_code
_entity_poly.pdbx_strand_id
1 'polypeptide(L)'
;MRWIVRILALLLLAVHSPSVQAKIVGILFDTSGSMRYSDQLPSFGMQLLAGTIDGRAGHDRVVLMNFNDYLRLIEANPQLLHATPGNIERVRRQLAAAGTRPIEVLNARAHQDLVDQVRQMFVSIPDLGTPYGPIEVMLATLAGQVRDDEPAYLVIVSDGEYNPPGLPPAAALPDRFRAYKDRFPGGLRVEYLFIRPQDPQRAAKLMRNVDDQGVRDALLSVFNDGSRRSDGTPVGAWTVSNGRQMWDALRDIIASVSGSNLGAQRRFVRYDGNTVRIETPLSIAHVVAVSTAPAGVPPAEWQDSSFDRAPTATRRIAARMDHGDEALAAPPLHGVVEHQWFQNAVAPGQYAITFSRPVSESVFLLFQTQAVTDLRVFDAGGKELRAPPGSPIRLMADGTYTFQAQLFDGASGRPAPVALSGMPDSLTMALQLAGPAGPGPQSMEVDRAGNRGVATWTPTRRGAVQARSQATVPGFLSPLSPVVDLEVISGAAALSVSPLQPTTGCDGCTSDALRSRVSLNGPDAELATFTVTARGDLDGAVTIAAEDLPSYVEIRTDSGRKVEAGQPIPMAAGETRRFSLWRLGTLAGSDLRDGKAAALAFAVAPAAPWSGEAVTVNATLTLDVPPLTLRLVSVSQSSEPGSLNGLVVPARELTRGNFSAQYALDNAVIAPDPETADETVAVNVDGLFGGLVGSVGRVADARTAGILGIDVRPVSSFWCLCFLGLEHWYAGTDRHEATVTYTDPLKLQSASSRLPLYLPIAWQQTGLSCALNLLYLLLLVMLLRGVLAWVRTNRFPSRSVIEVQEGRSLPRFQRLRGNNYTWARVWFALFTGDPHEVRTIQGLRLTATPDGALLDLAGKSVPPWTLERMGQTFEELREQSRDMETFRLIWGDRLEHTVTRGLAIRLKRNVSDE
;
A
#
# COMPACT_ATOMS: atom_id res chain seq x y z
N MET A 1 28.40 31.52 -26.39
CA MET A 1 27.41 30.41 -26.30
C MET A 1 26.26 30.70 -25.31
N ARG A 2 26.50 31.08 -24.04
CA ARG A 2 25.43 31.40 -23.06
C ARG A 2 24.46 32.53 -23.48
N TRP A 3 24.93 33.52 -24.24
CA TRP A 3 24.07 34.61 -24.73
C TRP A 3 23.20 34.19 -25.93
N ILE A 4 23.69 33.30 -26.79
CA ILE A 4 22.92 32.70 -27.89
C ILE A 4 21.82 31.79 -27.32
N VAL A 5 22.09 30.99 -26.28
CA VAL A 5 21.06 30.18 -25.62
C VAL A 5 19.99 31.05 -24.96
N ARG A 6 20.36 32.19 -24.36
CA ARG A 6 19.39 33.14 -23.79
C ARG A 6 18.57 33.84 -24.85
N ILE A 7 19.15 34.21 -25.99
CA ILE A 7 18.43 34.81 -27.13
C ILE A 7 17.54 33.77 -27.82
N LEU A 8 18.00 32.53 -27.98
CA LEU A 8 17.19 31.43 -28.52
C LEU A 8 16.03 31.10 -27.59
N ALA A 9 16.26 31.07 -26.27
CA ALA A 9 15.21 30.89 -25.28
C ALA A 9 14.23 32.08 -25.25
N LEU A 10 14.70 33.31 -25.37
CA LEU A 10 13.83 34.50 -25.49
C LEU A 10 13.05 34.53 -26.82
N LEU A 11 13.63 34.10 -27.93
CA LEU A 11 12.95 33.98 -29.22
C LEU A 11 11.96 32.81 -29.22
N LEU A 12 12.29 31.67 -28.60
CA LEU A 12 11.37 30.54 -28.45
C LEU A 12 10.21 30.86 -27.48
N LEU A 13 10.47 31.64 -26.42
CA LEU A 13 9.43 32.15 -25.51
C LEU A 13 8.59 33.27 -26.14
N ALA A 14 9.14 34.07 -27.05
CA ALA A 14 8.40 35.13 -27.74
C ALA A 14 7.48 34.61 -28.86
N VAL A 15 7.76 33.43 -29.41
CA VAL A 15 6.93 32.82 -30.48
C VAL A 15 5.73 32.02 -29.92
N HIS A 16 5.76 31.65 -28.63
CA HIS A 16 4.64 30.98 -27.97
C HIS A 16 3.78 31.98 -27.18
N SER A 17 3.30 33.02 -27.87
CA SER A 17 2.09 33.68 -27.36
C SER A 17 1.00 32.61 -27.37
N PRO A 18 0.36 32.27 -26.24
CA PRO A 18 -0.69 31.27 -26.22
C PRO A 18 -1.74 31.71 -27.23
N SER A 19 -1.82 30.99 -28.35
CA SER A 19 -2.84 31.26 -29.36
C SER A 19 -4.15 31.09 -28.65
N VAL A 20 -4.96 32.17 -28.61
CA VAL A 20 -6.37 32.07 -28.28
C VAL A 20 -6.91 30.84 -28.98
N GLN A 21 -7.42 29.89 -28.21
CA GLN A 21 -7.84 28.60 -28.70
C GLN A 21 -8.93 28.83 -29.74
N ALA A 22 -8.58 28.61 -31.01
CA ALA A 22 -9.52 28.56 -32.12
C ALA A 22 -10.69 27.65 -31.74
N LYS A 23 -11.91 27.97 -32.17
CA LYS A 23 -13.05 27.05 -32.03
C LYS A 23 -13.77 26.88 -33.35
N ILE A 24 -14.38 25.71 -33.54
CA ILE A 24 -15.27 25.45 -34.68
C ILE A 24 -16.72 25.37 -34.21
N VAL A 25 -17.60 26.14 -34.85
CA VAL A 25 -19.03 26.20 -34.52
C VAL A 25 -19.83 25.69 -35.71
N GLY A 26 -20.48 24.55 -35.56
CA GLY A 26 -21.51 24.09 -36.47
C GLY A 26 -22.86 24.70 -36.09
N ILE A 27 -23.55 25.30 -37.04
CA ILE A 27 -24.92 25.77 -36.85
C ILE A 27 -25.82 25.02 -37.83
N LEU A 28 -26.79 24.32 -37.27
CA LEU A 28 -27.70 23.45 -37.99
C LEU A 28 -29.15 23.92 -37.80
N PHE A 29 -29.81 24.19 -38.93
CA PHE A 29 -31.11 24.86 -38.94
C PHE A 29 -32.22 24.05 -39.56
N ASP A 30 -33.24 23.78 -38.76
CA ASP A 30 -34.50 23.25 -39.25
C ASP A 30 -35.26 24.31 -40.05
N THR A 31 -35.46 24.01 -41.32
CA THR A 31 -36.16 24.84 -42.30
C THR A 31 -37.42 24.16 -42.82
N SER A 32 -37.93 23.19 -42.07
CA SER A 32 -39.17 22.47 -42.36
C SER A 32 -40.40 23.38 -42.32
N GLY A 33 -41.51 22.89 -42.85
CA GLY A 33 -42.77 23.63 -42.87
C GLY A 33 -43.34 23.95 -41.48
N SER A 34 -43.00 23.17 -40.45
CA SER A 34 -43.45 23.39 -39.07
C SER A 34 -42.76 24.58 -38.39
N MET A 35 -41.58 24.98 -38.89
CA MET A 35 -40.81 26.14 -38.41
C MET A 35 -41.31 27.48 -38.99
N ARG A 36 -42.21 27.43 -39.97
CA ARG A 36 -42.80 28.61 -40.62
C ARG A 36 -43.43 29.54 -39.57
N TYR A 37 -43.09 30.83 -39.63
CA TYR A 37 -43.53 31.89 -38.70
C TYR A 37 -42.80 31.92 -37.33
N SER A 38 -41.75 31.11 -37.17
CA SER A 38 -40.89 31.07 -35.98
C SER A 38 -39.40 31.04 -36.34
N ASP A 39 -39.06 31.53 -37.52
CA ASP A 39 -37.75 31.44 -38.14
C ASP A 39 -36.92 32.73 -37.99
N GLN A 40 -37.53 33.91 -37.84
CA GLN A 40 -36.82 35.18 -37.89
C GLN A 40 -36.01 35.46 -36.62
N LEU A 41 -36.55 35.20 -35.43
CA LEU A 41 -35.87 35.43 -34.16
C LEU A 41 -34.72 34.43 -33.92
N PRO A 42 -34.88 33.12 -34.18
CA PRO A 42 -33.74 32.21 -34.15
C PRO A 42 -32.65 32.56 -35.18
N SER A 43 -33.06 32.97 -36.40
CA SER A 43 -32.14 33.48 -37.41
C SER A 43 -31.35 34.67 -36.91
N PHE A 44 -32.04 35.67 -36.36
CA PHE A 44 -31.42 36.85 -35.76
C PHE A 44 -30.47 36.48 -34.62
N GLY A 45 -30.85 35.55 -33.76
CA GLY A 45 -29.96 35.02 -32.72
C GLY A 45 -28.69 34.41 -33.28
N MET A 46 -28.78 33.60 -34.34
CA MET A 46 -27.61 33.01 -34.96
C MET A 46 -26.80 33.99 -35.82
N GLN A 47 -27.43 35.02 -36.38
CA GLN A 47 -26.72 36.16 -36.97
C GLN A 47 -25.85 36.84 -35.91
N LEU A 48 -26.38 37.07 -34.71
CA LEU A 48 -25.60 37.62 -33.60
C LEU A 48 -24.51 36.65 -33.15
N LEU A 49 -24.79 35.35 -33.02
CA LEU A 49 -23.78 34.34 -32.70
C LEU A 49 -22.64 34.37 -33.73
N ALA A 50 -22.96 34.31 -35.01
CA ALA A 50 -21.99 34.42 -36.10
C ALA A 50 -21.22 35.74 -36.01
N GLY A 51 -21.90 36.83 -35.63
CA GLY A 51 -21.28 38.12 -35.32
C GLY A 51 -20.26 38.03 -34.20
N THR A 52 -20.50 37.28 -33.13
CA THR A 52 -19.61 37.19 -31.96
C THR A 52 -18.31 36.38 -32.16
N ILE A 53 -18.19 35.68 -33.28
CA ILE A 53 -17.07 34.79 -33.59
C ILE A 53 -15.80 35.60 -33.89
N ASP A 54 -14.65 35.17 -33.36
CA ASP A 54 -13.39 35.90 -33.51
C ASP A 54 -12.87 35.78 -34.95
N GLY A 55 -13.18 36.79 -35.77
CA GLY A 55 -12.83 36.82 -37.19
C GLY A 55 -11.41 37.31 -37.48
N ARG A 56 -10.44 36.95 -36.63
CA ARG A 56 -9.01 37.04 -36.91
C ARG A 56 -8.54 35.74 -37.57
N ALA A 57 -7.57 35.84 -38.49
CA ALA A 57 -7.07 34.66 -39.22
C ALA A 57 -6.54 33.58 -38.26
N GLY A 58 -6.98 32.34 -38.44
CA GLY A 58 -6.56 31.19 -37.63
C GLY A 58 -7.26 31.01 -36.29
N HIS A 59 -8.27 31.83 -35.96
CA HIS A 59 -9.08 31.69 -34.74
C HIS A 59 -10.36 30.89 -35.02
N ASP A 60 -11.53 31.54 -35.01
CA ASP A 60 -12.80 30.82 -35.00
C ASP A 60 -13.29 30.50 -36.42
N ARG A 61 -14.00 29.38 -36.55
CA ARG A 61 -14.52 28.88 -37.83
C ARG A 61 -15.98 28.49 -37.69
N VAL A 62 -16.76 28.72 -38.75
CA VAL A 62 -18.19 28.40 -38.76
C VAL A 62 -18.52 27.43 -39.87
N VAL A 63 -19.29 26.40 -39.56
CA VAL A 63 -19.90 25.51 -40.55
C VAL A 63 -21.40 25.72 -40.49
N LEU A 64 -21.99 26.15 -41.60
CA LEU A 64 -23.43 26.34 -41.72
C LEU A 64 -24.04 25.19 -42.52
N MET A 65 -25.18 24.68 -42.07
CA MET A 65 -25.98 23.72 -42.83
C MET A 65 -27.46 23.95 -42.54
N ASN A 66 -28.30 23.88 -43.58
CA ASN A 66 -29.74 23.81 -43.42
C ASN A 66 -30.21 22.37 -43.74
N PHE A 67 -31.38 21.99 -43.24
CA PHE A 67 -31.94 20.66 -43.51
C PHE A 67 -32.42 20.51 -44.97
N ASN A 68 -32.69 21.63 -45.67
CA ASN A 68 -33.17 21.65 -47.05
C ASN A 68 -32.12 21.21 -48.09
N ASP A 69 -30.85 21.56 -47.90
CA ASP A 69 -29.75 21.18 -48.80
C ASP A 69 -29.61 19.66 -48.84
N TYR A 70 -29.81 19.02 -47.68
CA TYR A 70 -29.88 17.58 -47.54
C TYR A 70 -31.10 16.98 -48.24
N LEU A 71 -32.28 17.59 -48.10
CA LEU A 71 -33.50 17.13 -48.77
C LEU A 71 -33.39 17.21 -50.28
N ARG A 72 -32.87 18.31 -50.84
CA ARG A 72 -32.63 18.45 -52.29
C ARG A 72 -31.66 17.38 -52.80
N LEU A 73 -30.64 17.04 -52.01
CA LEU A 73 -29.71 15.97 -52.35
C LEU A 73 -30.38 14.59 -52.32
N ILE A 74 -31.27 14.32 -51.36
CA ILE A 74 -32.06 13.08 -51.29
C ILE A 74 -33.07 13.02 -52.44
N GLU A 75 -33.75 14.11 -52.78
CA GLU A 75 -34.68 14.16 -53.92
C GLU A 75 -33.95 13.78 -55.22
N ALA A 76 -32.73 14.29 -55.41
CA ALA A 76 -31.88 13.92 -56.54
C ALA A 76 -31.31 12.49 -56.42
N ASN A 77 -31.25 11.92 -55.22
CA ASN A 77 -30.61 10.63 -54.92
C ASN A 77 -31.37 9.86 -53.80
N PRO A 78 -32.53 9.25 -54.08
CA PRO A 78 -33.39 8.65 -53.06
C PRO A 78 -32.70 7.56 -52.21
N GLN A 79 -31.67 6.90 -52.75
CA GLN A 79 -30.82 5.94 -52.04
C GLN A 79 -30.08 6.53 -50.82
N LEU A 80 -29.98 7.86 -50.70
CA LEU A 80 -29.36 8.57 -49.58
C LEU A 80 -30.32 8.81 -48.41
N LEU A 81 -31.61 8.45 -48.56
CA LEU A 81 -32.64 8.67 -47.53
C LEU A 81 -32.28 8.02 -46.18
N HIS A 82 -31.67 6.83 -46.21
CA HIS A 82 -31.21 6.17 -44.99
C HIS A 82 -29.84 6.70 -44.55
N ALA A 83 -29.77 7.24 -43.33
CA ALA A 83 -28.53 7.67 -42.68
C ALA A 83 -27.67 6.45 -42.30
N THR A 84 -27.08 5.76 -43.28
CA THR A 84 -26.05 4.74 -43.05
C THR A 84 -24.67 5.42 -43.08
N PRO A 85 -23.64 4.89 -42.39
CA PRO A 85 -22.30 5.51 -42.41
C PRO A 85 -21.77 5.79 -43.83
N GLY A 86 -21.99 4.87 -44.78
CA GLY A 86 -21.59 5.04 -46.18
C GLY A 86 -22.41 6.10 -46.94
N ASN A 87 -23.69 6.29 -46.60
CA ASN A 87 -24.52 7.35 -47.16
C ASN A 87 -24.14 8.71 -46.60
N ILE A 88 -23.91 8.81 -45.29
CA ILE A 88 -23.46 10.05 -44.63
C ILE A 88 -22.16 10.55 -45.26
N GLU A 89 -21.19 9.67 -45.49
CA GLU A 89 -19.93 10.06 -46.12
C GLU A 89 -20.08 10.45 -47.60
N ARG A 90 -21.03 9.86 -48.33
CA ARG A 90 -21.36 10.29 -49.70
C ARG A 90 -22.00 11.67 -49.71
N VAL A 91 -23.00 11.89 -48.84
CA VAL A 91 -23.67 13.18 -48.71
C VAL A 91 -22.69 14.26 -48.28
N ARG A 92 -21.84 13.99 -47.29
CA ARG A 92 -20.80 14.91 -46.83
C ARG A 92 -19.88 15.37 -47.96
N ARG A 93 -19.41 14.43 -48.80
CA ARG A 93 -18.57 14.74 -49.96
C ARG A 93 -19.31 15.58 -51.01
N GLN A 94 -20.59 15.29 -51.26
CA GLN A 94 -21.41 16.06 -52.19
C GLN A 94 -21.70 17.48 -51.68
N LEU A 95 -22.01 17.64 -50.39
CA LEU A 95 -22.20 18.96 -49.76
C LEU A 95 -20.89 19.77 -49.75
N ALA A 96 -19.77 19.14 -49.42
CA ALA A 96 -18.46 19.79 -49.48
C ALA A 96 -18.09 20.26 -50.90
N ALA A 97 -18.53 19.52 -51.94
CA ALA A 97 -18.41 19.92 -53.33
C ALA A 97 -19.39 21.05 -53.72
N ALA A 98 -20.59 21.06 -53.12
CA ALA A 98 -21.59 22.11 -53.28
C ALA A 98 -21.29 23.39 -52.48
N GLY A 99 -20.16 23.44 -51.76
CA GLY A 99 -19.68 24.64 -51.06
C GLY A 99 -19.94 24.65 -49.55
N THR A 100 -20.46 23.57 -48.97
CA THR A 100 -20.57 23.41 -47.50
C THR A 100 -19.18 23.14 -46.91
N ARG A 101 -18.41 24.22 -46.72
CA ARG A 101 -17.07 24.22 -46.12
C ARG A 101 -17.07 25.13 -44.89
N PRO A 102 -16.12 24.97 -43.96
CA PRO A 102 -15.87 25.96 -42.93
C PRO A 102 -15.67 27.31 -43.59
N ILE A 103 -16.45 28.27 -43.16
CA ILE A 103 -16.26 29.66 -43.48
C ILE A 103 -15.27 30.18 -42.46
N GLU A 104 -14.02 30.38 -42.91
CA GLU A 104 -13.03 31.11 -42.12
C GLU A 104 -13.28 32.62 -42.27
N VAL A 105 -13.53 33.28 -41.15
CA VAL A 105 -13.78 34.72 -41.13
C VAL A 105 -12.44 35.44 -41.08
N LEU A 106 -11.91 35.82 -42.25
CA LEU A 106 -10.58 36.43 -42.34
C LEU A 106 -10.60 37.97 -42.23
N ASN A 107 -11.75 38.60 -42.48
CA ASN A 107 -11.91 40.06 -42.47
C ASN A 107 -13.37 40.46 -42.18
N ALA A 108 -13.60 41.76 -41.97
CA ALA A 108 -14.92 42.29 -41.62
C ALA A 108 -16.00 42.02 -42.68
N ARG A 109 -15.64 42.02 -43.97
CA ARG A 109 -16.58 41.73 -45.06
C ARG A 109 -17.02 40.27 -45.05
N ALA A 110 -16.07 39.34 -44.96
CA ALA A 110 -16.37 37.91 -44.83
C ALA A 110 -17.24 37.62 -43.59
N HIS A 111 -17.06 38.40 -42.52
CA HIS A 111 -17.88 38.31 -41.31
C HIS A 111 -19.32 38.76 -41.54
N GLN A 112 -19.52 39.90 -42.20
CA GLN A 112 -20.85 40.37 -42.57
C GLN A 112 -21.52 39.45 -43.59
N ASP A 113 -20.75 38.94 -44.57
CA ASP A 113 -21.24 37.96 -45.56
C ASP A 113 -21.72 36.68 -44.87
N LEU A 114 -21.01 36.20 -43.83
CA LEU A 114 -21.46 35.07 -43.01
C LEU A 114 -22.79 35.38 -42.29
N VAL A 115 -22.92 36.56 -41.69
CA VAL A 115 -24.16 36.98 -41.03
C VAL A 115 -25.31 37.07 -42.03
N ASP A 116 -25.08 37.64 -43.22
CA ASP A 116 -26.07 37.71 -44.28
C ASP A 116 -26.43 36.32 -44.83
N GLN A 117 -25.48 35.38 -44.90
CA GLN A 117 -25.75 33.98 -45.26
C GLN A 117 -26.64 33.29 -44.22
N VAL A 118 -26.36 33.46 -42.92
CA VAL A 118 -27.25 32.94 -41.86
C VAL A 118 -28.65 33.50 -42.03
N ARG A 119 -28.80 34.81 -42.29
CA ARG A 119 -30.11 35.41 -42.55
C ARG A 119 -30.83 34.75 -43.73
N GLN A 120 -30.13 34.54 -44.85
CA GLN A 120 -30.70 33.98 -46.07
C GLN A 120 -31.03 32.48 -45.98
N MET A 121 -30.40 31.74 -45.06
CA MET A 121 -30.62 30.30 -44.90
C MET A 121 -31.97 29.96 -44.25
N PHE A 122 -32.58 30.90 -43.51
CA PHE A 122 -33.87 30.72 -42.88
C PHE A 122 -35.02 31.01 -43.85
N VAL A 123 -35.24 30.10 -44.78
CA VAL A 123 -36.44 30.10 -45.62
C VAL A 123 -37.13 28.76 -45.43
N SER A 124 -38.25 28.76 -44.70
CA SER A 124 -39.06 27.55 -44.51
C SER A 124 -39.61 27.10 -45.86
N ILE A 125 -39.46 25.82 -46.20
CA ILE A 125 -40.11 25.25 -47.40
C ILE A 125 -41.42 24.58 -46.96
N PRO A 126 -42.59 25.01 -47.49
CA PRO A 126 -43.85 24.34 -47.21
C PRO A 126 -43.77 22.86 -47.59
N ASP A 127 -44.37 22.00 -46.76
CA ASP A 127 -44.62 20.57 -47.04
C ASP A 127 -43.43 19.59 -46.89
N LEU A 128 -42.27 20.05 -46.43
CA LEU A 128 -41.16 19.16 -46.04
C LEU A 128 -41.08 19.02 -44.52
N GLY A 129 -41.07 17.77 -44.02
CA GLY A 129 -40.76 17.47 -42.62
C GLY A 129 -39.25 17.43 -42.36
N THR A 130 -38.84 17.30 -41.09
CA THR A 130 -37.44 17.46 -40.66
C THR A 130 -36.64 16.16 -40.80
N PRO A 131 -35.70 16.01 -41.75
CA PRO A 131 -34.90 14.78 -41.85
C PRO A 131 -33.88 14.66 -40.70
N TYR A 132 -33.60 13.45 -40.23
CA TYR A 132 -32.56 13.20 -39.21
C TYR A 132 -31.12 13.33 -39.74
N GLY A 133 -30.88 12.94 -40.99
CA GLY A 133 -29.54 12.81 -41.58
C GLY A 133 -28.60 14.04 -41.46
N PRO A 134 -29.07 15.30 -41.59
CA PRO A 134 -28.23 16.49 -41.45
C PRO A 134 -27.44 16.56 -40.13
N ILE A 135 -27.98 16.02 -39.04
CA ILE A 135 -27.28 15.97 -37.74
C ILE A 135 -26.01 15.16 -37.86
N GLU A 136 -26.10 13.94 -38.39
CA GLU A 136 -24.93 13.06 -38.55
C GLU A 136 -23.95 13.59 -39.60
N VAL A 137 -24.44 14.22 -40.67
CA VAL A 137 -23.56 14.88 -41.65
C VAL A 137 -22.81 16.05 -41.01
N MET A 138 -23.47 16.88 -40.20
CA MET A 138 -22.82 17.98 -39.48
C MET A 138 -21.80 17.43 -38.49
N LEU A 139 -22.13 16.42 -37.69
CA LEU A 139 -21.20 15.76 -36.78
C LEU A 139 -19.98 15.20 -37.52
N ALA A 140 -20.19 14.51 -38.64
CA ALA A 140 -19.10 14.00 -39.48
C ALA A 140 -18.24 15.13 -40.07
N THR A 141 -18.86 16.24 -40.44
CA THR A 141 -18.20 17.42 -41.01
C THR A 141 -17.32 18.10 -39.97
N LEU A 142 -17.85 18.37 -38.78
CA LEU A 142 -17.10 18.94 -37.66
C LEU A 142 -15.96 18.01 -37.23
N ALA A 143 -16.22 16.71 -37.08
CA ALA A 143 -15.21 15.73 -36.70
C ALA A 143 -14.07 15.62 -37.73
N GLY A 144 -14.37 15.81 -39.01
CA GLY A 144 -13.36 15.81 -40.07
C GLY A 144 -12.60 17.13 -40.24
N GLN A 145 -12.99 18.18 -39.52
CA GLN A 145 -12.45 19.54 -39.69
C GLN A 145 -11.86 20.12 -38.42
N VAL A 146 -12.26 19.63 -37.25
CA VAL A 146 -11.70 19.99 -35.95
C VAL A 146 -10.19 19.71 -35.96
N ARG A 147 -9.41 20.68 -35.53
CA ARG A 147 -7.96 20.56 -35.35
C ARG A 147 -7.67 19.92 -33.99
N ASP A 148 -6.44 19.46 -33.81
CA ASP A 148 -5.99 19.02 -32.49
C ASP A 148 -6.22 20.15 -31.48
N ASP A 149 -6.79 19.80 -30.34
CA ASP A 149 -7.05 20.72 -29.22
C ASP A 149 -8.09 21.81 -29.48
N GLU A 150 -8.78 21.82 -30.62
CA GLU A 150 -9.80 22.82 -30.95
C GLU A 150 -11.16 22.41 -30.36
N PRO A 151 -11.77 23.19 -29.45
CA PRO A 151 -13.12 22.93 -29.00
C PRO A 151 -14.12 23.08 -30.16
N ALA A 152 -15.07 22.14 -30.22
CA ALA A 152 -16.16 22.19 -31.18
C ALA A 152 -17.50 22.49 -30.48
N TYR A 153 -18.37 23.23 -31.18
CA TYR A 153 -19.74 23.50 -30.76
C TYR A 153 -20.70 23.12 -31.88
N LEU A 154 -21.85 22.56 -31.53
CA LEU A 154 -22.96 22.31 -32.44
C LEU A 154 -24.22 22.96 -31.88
N VAL A 155 -24.71 23.99 -32.56
CA VAL A 155 -25.97 24.65 -32.24
C VAL A 155 -27.05 24.12 -33.20
N ILE A 156 -28.10 23.53 -32.63
CA ILE A 156 -29.24 23.00 -33.39
C ILE A 156 -30.47 23.82 -33.05
N VAL A 157 -31.13 24.35 -34.07
CA VAL A 157 -32.41 25.06 -33.95
C VAL A 157 -33.48 24.23 -34.66
N SER A 158 -34.44 23.69 -33.91
CA SER A 158 -35.49 22.83 -34.46
C SER A 158 -36.69 22.74 -33.53
N ASP A 159 -37.85 22.32 -34.05
CA ASP A 159 -38.99 21.89 -33.25
C ASP A 159 -38.85 20.43 -32.77
N GLY A 160 -37.78 19.74 -33.16
CA GLY A 160 -37.38 18.41 -32.70
C GLY A 160 -38.17 17.23 -33.24
N GLU A 161 -39.14 17.42 -34.14
CA GLU A 161 -39.90 16.33 -34.75
C GLU A 161 -39.24 15.83 -36.03
N TYR A 162 -38.47 14.75 -35.93
CA TYR A 162 -37.79 14.17 -37.10
C TYR A 162 -38.69 13.20 -37.87
N ASN A 163 -38.58 13.23 -39.19
CA ASN A 163 -39.27 12.31 -40.08
C ASN A 163 -38.77 10.85 -39.86
N PRO A 164 -39.67 9.85 -39.73
CA PRO A 164 -39.29 8.46 -39.49
C PRO A 164 -38.38 7.82 -40.55
N PRO A 165 -38.52 8.10 -41.87
CA PRO A 165 -37.63 7.53 -42.87
C PRO A 165 -36.16 7.90 -42.61
N GLY A 166 -35.35 6.91 -42.22
CA GLY A 166 -33.93 7.09 -41.94
C GLY A 166 -33.57 7.47 -40.50
N LEU A 167 -34.56 7.67 -39.61
CA LEU A 167 -34.33 7.85 -38.18
C LEU A 167 -34.03 6.50 -37.51
N PRO A 168 -32.88 6.32 -36.84
CA PRO A 168 -32.59 5.11 -36.08
C PRO A 168 -33.54 4.95 -34.87
N PRO A 169 -33.77 3.73 -34.38
CA PRO A 169 -34.48 3.53 -33.11
C PRO A 169 -33.81 4.31 -31.97
N ALA A 170 -34.59 4.92 -31.08
CA ALA A 170 -34.09 5.77 -29.99
C ALA A 170 -32.98 5.10 -29.16
N ALA A 171 -33.12 3.80 -28.87
CA ALA A 171 -32.14 3.00 -28.13
C ALA A 171 -30.76 2.88 -28.82
N ALA A 172 -30.70 3.03 -30.15
CA ALA A 172 -29.45 2.95 -30.91
C ALA A 172 -28.71 4.30 -31.05
N LEU A 173 -29.39 5.43 -30.76
CA LEU A 173 -28.83 6.76 -30.95
C LEU A 173 -27.61 7.04 -30.05
N PRO A 174 -27.58 6.67 -28.75
CA PRO A 174 -26.41 6.92 -27.90
C PRO A 174 -25.12 6.28 -28.45
N ASP A 175 -25.18 5.04 -28.92
CA ASP A 175 -24.02 4.34 -29.46
C ASP A 175 -23.54 4.95 -30.78
N ARG A 176 -24.48 5.39 -31.63
CA ARG A 176 -24.15 6.11 -32.87
C ARG A 176 -23.45 7.44 -32.58
N PHE A 177 -23.93 8.22 -31.61
CA PHE A 177 -23.31 9.49 -31.26
C PHE A 177 -21.97 9.32 -30.53
N ARG A 178 -21.79 8.28 -29.72
CA ARG A 178 -20.48 7.96 -29.11
C ARG A 178 -19.41 7.72 -30.16
N ALA A 179 -19.75 7.05 -31.26
CA ALA A 179 -18.83 6.85 -32.38
C ALA A 179 -18.34 8.14 -33.05
N TYR A 180 -19.08 9.25 -32.90
CA TYR A 180 -18.63 10.59 -33.29
C TYR A 180 -17.88 11.30 -32.18
N LYS A 181 -18.33 11.19 -30.92
CA LYS A 181 -17.68 11.80 -29.75
C LYS A 181 -16.19 11.49 -29.69
N ASP A 182 -15.82 10.25 -29.95
CA ASP A 182 -14.42 9.78 -29.92
C ASP A 182 -13.54 10.45 -30.99
N ARG A 183 -14.12 11.15 -31.97
CA ARG A 183 -13.42 11.86 -33.05
C ARG A 183 -13.19 13.34 -32.77
N PHE A 184 -13.64 13.84 -31.62
CA PHE A 184 -13.46 15.24 -31.21
C PHE A 184 -12.41 15.35 -30.10
N PRO A 185 -11.12 15.57 -30.43
CA PRO A 185 -10.03 15.58 -29.45
C PRO A 185 -10.19 16.70 -28.39
N GLY A 186 -10.71 17.86 -28.79
CA GLY A 186 -11.06 18.97 -27.88
C GLY A 186 -12.46 18.87 -27.26
N GLY A 187 -13.20 17.78 -27.54
CA GLY A 187 -14.61 17.63 -27.20
C GLY A 187 -15.55 18.40 -28.14
N LEU A 188 -16.82 17.99 -28.16
CA LEU A 188 -17.92 18.69 -28.82
C LEU A 188 -18.99 19.00 -27.78
N ARG A 189 -19.43 20.26 -27.73
CA ARG A 189 -20.60 20.68 -26.94
C ARG A 189 -21.82 20.90 -27.84
N VAL A 190 -22.98 20.41 -27.42
CA VAL A 190 -24.24 20.60 -28.16
C VAL A 190 -25.13 21.60 -27.44
N GLU A 191 -25.63 22.59 -28.18
CA GLU A 191 -26.66 23.53 -27.74
C GLU A 191 -27.92 23.28 -28.59
N TYR A 192 -28.96 22.73 -27.99
CA TYR A 192 -30.20 22.34 -28.66
C TYR A 192 -31.33 23.30 -28.29
N LEU A 193 -31.71 24.16 -29.23
CA LEU A 193 -32.82 25.10 -29.12
C LEU A 193 -34.09 24.47 -29.70
N PHE A 194 -34.94 23.97 -28.79
CA PHE A 194 -36.21 23.33 -29.08
C PHE A 194 -37.36 24.36 -29.05
N ILE A 195 -37.95 24.61 -30.22
CA ILE A 195 -39.08 25.55 -30.38
C ILE A 195 -40.40 24.82 -30.18
N ARG A 196 -41.03 25.07 -29.04
CA ARG A 196 -42.31 24.47 -28.67
C ARG A 196 -43.48 25.35 -29.14
N PRO A 197 -44.50 24.77 -29.79
CA PRO A 197 -45.74 25.47 -30.12
C PRO A 197 -46.41 26.07 -28.88
N GLN A 198 -47.11 27.19 -29.06
CA GLN A 198 -47.89 27.83 -27.99
C GLN A 198 -49.18 27.05 -27.67
N ASP A 199 -49.78 26.38 -28.65
CA ASP A 199 -50.96 25.55 -28.43
C ASP A 199 -50.62 24.34 -27.54
N PRO A 200 -51.20 24.23 -26.34
CA PRO A 200 -50.89 23.15 -25.40
C PRO A 200 -51.12 21.74 -25.96
N GLN A 201 -52.13 21.55 -26.82
CA GLN A 201 -52.44 20.23 -27.38
C GLN A 201 -51.39 19.81 -28.40
N ARG A 202 -51.05 20.70 -29.34
CA ARG A 202 -49.96 20.48 -30.30
C ARG A 202 -48.62 20.32 -29.58
N ALA A 203 -48.35 21.12 -28.55
CA ALA A 203 -47.13 21.01 -27.75
C ALA A 203 -47.01 19.65 -27.05
N ALA A 204 -48.10 19.14 -26.45
CA ALA A 204 -48.10 17.83 -25.79
C ALA A 204 -47.90 16.67 -26.79
N LYS A 205 -48.48 16.78 -27.99
CA LYS A 205 -48.26 15.81 -29.07
C LYS A 205 -46.80 15.84 -29.56
N LEU A 206 -46.28 17.04 -29.82
CA LEU A 206 -44.90 17.23 -30.26
C LEU A 206 -43.90 16.69 -29.24
N MET A 207 -44.09 17.01 -27.96
CA MET A 207 -43.22 16.52 -26.89
C MET A 207 -43.18 15.00 -26.84
N ARG A 208 -44.35 14.31 -26.92
CA ARG A 208 -44.37 12.85 -26.99
C ARG A 208 -43.57 12.31 -28.17
N ASN A 209 -43.72 12.93 -29.35
CA ASN A 209 -42.97 12.51 -30.54
C ASN A 209 -41.46 12.72 -30.35
N VAL A 210 -41.04 13.85 -29.79
CA VAL A 210 -39.62 14.14 -29.52
C VAL A 210 -39.03 13.18 -28.49
N ASP A 211 -39.79 12.90 -27.43
CA ASP A 211 -39.39 11.96 -26.37
C ASP A 211 -39.29 10.52 -26.92
N ASP A 212 -40.27 10.08 -27.71
CA ASP A 212 -40.30 8.75 -28.35
C ASP A 212 -39.14 8.58 -29.36
N GLN A 213 -38.76 9.65 -30.06
CA GLN A 213 -37.65 9.65 -31.01
C GLN A 213 -36.28 9.67 -30.32
N GLY A 214 -36.17 10.31 -29.15
CA GLY A 214 -34.97 10.31 -28.30
C GLY A 214 -33.73 11.02 -28.87
N VAL A 215 -33.82 11.71 -30.02
CA VAL A 215 -32.67 12.35 -30.70
C VAL A 215 -32.03 13.44 -29.85
N ARG A 216 -32.86 14.38 -29.35
CA ARG A 216 -32.40 15.49 -28.52
C ARG A 216 -31.70 14.98 -27.25
N ASP A 217 -32.33 14.05 -26.55
CA ASP A 217 -31.81 13.52 -25.29
C ASP A 217 -30.54 12.70 -25.50
N ALA A 218 -30.46 11.89 -26.56
CA ALA A 218 -29.25 11.15 -26.90
C ALA A 218 -28.09 12.09 -27.25
N LEU A 219 -28.31 13.15 -28.03
CA LEU A 219 -27.27 14.15 -28.34
C LEU A 219 -26.73 14.82 -27.09
N LEU A 220 -27.62 15.37 -26.26
CA LEU A 220 -27.24 16.11 -25.06
C LEU A 220 -26.57 15.18 -24.03
N SER A 221 -27.10 13.97 -23.86
CA SER A 221 -26.51 12.97 -22.96
C SER A 221 -25.10 12.56 -23.38
N VAL A 222 -24.88 12.30 -24.68
CA VAL A 222 -23.57 11.85 -25.16
C VAL A 222 -22.55 12.98 -25.18
N PHE A 223 -22.88 14.15 -25.74
CA PHE A 223 -21.90 15.22 -25.97
C PHE A 223 -21.75 16.19 -24.79
N ASN A 224 -22.77 16.31 -23.92
CA ASN A 224 -22.68 17.15 -22.72
C ASN A 224 -22.57 16.30 -21.43
N ASP A 225 -22.09 15.06 -21.55
CA ASP A 225 -21.77 14.13 -20.45
C ASP A 225 -22.95 13.83 -19.49
N GLY A 226 -24.19 13.92 -19.99
CA GLY A 226 -25.39 13.78 -19.16
C GLY A 226 -25.53 14.86 -18.08
N SER A 227 -24.72 15.92 -18.15
CA SER A 227 -24.72 17.02 -17.19
C SER A 227 -26.09 17.67 -17.13
N ARG A 228 -26.53 18.02 -15.91
CA ARG A 228 -27.79 18.72 -15.68
C ARG A 228 -27.54 20.05 -14.98
N ARG A 229 -28.35 21.06 -15.32
CA ARG A 229 -28.43 22.32 -14.59
C ARG A 229 -29.06 22.07 -13.21
N SER A 230 -29.00 23.08 -12.34
CA SER A 230 -29.59 23.01 -10.99
C SER A 230 -31.10 22.75 -10.97
N ASP A 231 -31.80 23.08 -12.05
CA ASP A 231 -33.23 22.80 -12.24
C ASP A 231 -33.53 21.39 -12.78
N GLY A 232 -32.49 20.56 -12.96
CA GLY A 232 -32.60 19.21 -13.49
C GLY A 232 -32.67 19.13 -15.02
N THR A 233 -32.68 20.25 -15.75
CA THR A 233 -32.64 20.23 -17.22
C THR A 233 -31.27 19.80 -17.74
N PRO A 234 -31.16 19.02 -18.82
CA PRO A 234 -29.86 18.72 -19.41
C PRO A 234 -29.14 20.01 -19.83
N VAL A 235 -27.84 20.10 -19.57
CA VAL A 235 -27.00 21.21 -20.04
C VAL A 235 -27.09 21.27 -21.57
N GLY A 236 -27.25 22.47 -22.11
CA GLY A 236 -27.42 22.70 -23.54
C GLY A 236 -28.83 22.47 -24.07
N ALA A 237 -29.78 22.00 -23.24
CA ALA A 237 -31.18 21.90 -23.64
C ALA A 237 -31.87 23.25 -23.41
N TRP A 238 -32.48 23.82 -24.45
CA TRP A 238 -33.26 25.06 -24.36
C TRP A 238 -34.66 24.82 -24.92
N THR A 239 -35.69 24.88 -24.08
CA THR A 239 -37.09 24.76 -24.52
C THR A 239 -37.74 26.12 -24.47
N VAL A 240 -38.24 26.60 -25.60
CA VAL A 240 -38.77 27.96 -25.73
C VAL A 240 -40.15 27.94 -26.37
N SER A 241 -41.05 28.81 -25.92
CA SER A 241 -42.43 28.90 -26.45
C SER A 241 -42.91 30.31 -26.77
N ASN A 242 -42.07 31.32 -26.52
CA ASN A 242 -42.34 32.71 -26.89
C ASN A 242 -41.03 33.45 -27.14
N GLY A 243 -41.13 34.67 -27.69
CA GLY A 243 -40.01 35.48 -28.10
C GLY A 243 -39.08 35.87 -26.95
N ARG A 244 -39.59 36.06 -25.73
CA ARG A 244 -38.75 36.37 -24.57
C ARG A 244 -37.88 35.19 -24.17
N GLN A 245 -38.49 34.00 -24.00
CA GLN A 245 -37.75 32.77 -23.69
C GLN A 245 -36.73 32.43 -24.78
N MET A 246 -37.13 32.61 -26.04
CA MET A 246 -36.24 32.47 -27.19
C MET A 246 -35.03 33.39 -27.09
N TRP A 247 -35.26 34.67 -26.84
CA TRP A 247 -34.20 35.66 -26.71
C TRP A 247 -33.25 35.35 -25.54
N ASP A 248 -33.78 34.99 -24.38
CA ASP A 248 -32.97 34.61 -23.22
C ASP A 248 -32.11 33.37 -23.52
N ALA A 249 -32.69 32.34 -24.16
CA ALA A 249 -31.95 31.16 -24.58
C ALA A 249 -30.86 31.48 -25.61
N LEU A 250 -31.15 32.32 -26.61
CA LEU A 250 -30.18 32.74 -27.63
C LEU A 250 -29.00 33.49 -26.99
N ARG A 251 -29.26 34.40 -26.05
CA ARG A 251 -28.21 35.11 -25.31
C ARG A 251 -27.31 34.14 -24.56
N ASP A 252 -27.89 33.15 -23.87
CA ASP A 252 -27.12 32.15 -23.14
C ASP A 252 -26.35 31.21 -24.07
N ILE A 253 -26.90 30.84 -25.23
CA ILE A 253 -26.20 30.08 -26.27
C ILE A 253 -25.00 30.89 -26.82
N ILE A 254 -25.21 32.16 -27.16
CA ILE A 254 -24.14 33.05 -27.65
C ILE A 254 -23.02 33.15 -26.62
N ALA A 255 -23.38 33.35 -25.35
CA ALA A 255 -22.41 33.39 -24.28
C ALA A 255 -21.70 32.05 -24.11
N SER A 256 -22.43 30.94 -24.09
CA SER A 256 -21.89 29.58 -23.95
C SER A 256 -20.89 29.23 -25.06
N VAL A 257 -21.22 29.50 -26.32
CA VAL A 257 -20.33 29.29 -27.47
C VAL A 257 -19.11 30.20 -27.38
N SER A 258 -19.29 31.42 -26.86
CA SER A 258 -18.20 32.34 -26.55
C SER A 258 -17.47 32.00 -25.23
N GLY A 259 -17.79 30.86 -24.61
CA GLY A 259 -17.26 30.38 -23.33
C GLY A 259 -17.49 31.29 -22.12
N SER A 260 -18.50 32.14 -22.18
CA SER A 260 -18.98 33.04 -21.12
C SER A 260 -20.29 32.54 -20.49
N ASN A 261 -20.67 33.10 -19.34
CA ASN A 261 -21.94 32.81 -18.65
C ASN A 261 -22.62 34.11 -18.19
N LEU A 262 -23.67 34.54 -18.91
CA LEU A 262 -24.34 35.83 -18.65
C LEU A 262 -25.00 35.92 -17.29
N GLY A 263 -25.61 34.81 -16.83
CA GLY A 263 -26.28 34.77 -15.52
C GLY A 263 -25.32 35.15 -14.39
N ALA A 264 -24.07 34.70 -14.50
CA ALA A 264 -23.04 35.01 -13.52
C ALA A 264 -22.31 36.34 -13.76
N GLN A 265 -22.29 36.86 -14.99
CA GLN A 265 -21.73 38.18 -15.28
C GLN A 265 -22.40 39.31 -14.50
N ARG A 266 -23.65 39.16 -14.05
CA ARG A 266 -24.34 40.16 -13.22
C ARG A 266 -23.58 40.54 -11.93
N ARG A 267 -22.62 39.70 -11.50
CA ARG A 267 -21.71 40.00 -10.38
C ARG A 267 -20.62 41.01 -10.75
N PHE A 268 -20.17 40.97 -12.00
CA PHE A 268 -19.05 41.74 -12.54
C PHE A 268 -19.52 42.91 -13.40
N VAL A 269 -20.74 42.85 -13.93
CA VAL A 269 -21.30 43.82 -14.87
C VAL A 269 -22.53 44.47 -14.25
N ARG A 270 -22.50 45.80 -14.09
CA ARG A 270 -23.62 46.59 -13.58
C ARG A 270 -24.02 47.66 -14.59
N TYR A 271 -25.32 47.78 -14.84
CA TYR A 271 -25.88 48.78 -15.76
C TYR A 271 -26.34 50.01 -14.95
N ASP A 272 -25.84 51.19 -15.32
CA ASP A 272 -26.14 52.48 -14.69
C ASP A 272 -26.44 53.52 -15.79
N GLY A 273 -27.72 53.66 -16.13
CA GLY A 273 -28.15 54.52 -17.23
C GLY A 273 -27.55 54.08 -18.57
N ASN A 274 -26.76 54.94 -19.19
CA ASN A 274 -26.04 54.65 -20.42
C ASN A 274 -24.64 54.06 -20.19
N THR A 275 -24.26 53.78 -18.96
CA THR A 275 -22.93 53.28 -18.61
C THR A 275 -22.99 51.87 -18.07
N VAL A 276 -22.10 51.00 -18.54
CA VAL A 276 -21.89 49.65 -18.01
C VAL A 276 -20.60 49.65 -17.20
N ARG A 277 -20.70 49.39 -15.89
CA ARG A 277 -19.53 49.21 -15.02
C ARG A 277 -19.13 47.75 -14.99
N ILE A 278 -17.83 47.50 -15.13
CA ILE A 278 -17.21 46.19 -15.14
C ILE A 278 -16.22 46.11 -13.97
N GLU A 279 -16.29 45.06 -13.18
CA GLU A 279 -15.31 44.71 -12.16
C GLU A 279 -14.74 43.34 -12.51
N THR A 280 -13.51 43.29 -13.01
CA THR A 280 -12.90 42.05 -13.49
C THR A 280 -11.74 41.59 -12.61
N PRO A 281 -11.74 40.34 -12.11
CA PRO A 281 -10.62 39.78 -11.37
C PRO A 281 -9.49 39.26 -12.29
N LEU A 282 -9.72 39.26 -13.61
CA LEU A 282 -8.79 38.78 -14.64
C LEU A 282 -8.54 39.86 -15.70
N SER A 283 -7.42 39.76 -16.40
CA SER A 283 -7.13 40.63 -17.53
C SER A 283 -8.09 40.35 -18.70
N ILE A 284 -8.40 41.39 -19.47
CA ILE A 284 -9.30 41.31 -20.62
C ILE A 284 -8.50 41.55 -21.90
N ALA A 285 -8.42 40.53 -22.76
CA ALA A 285 -7.78 40.59 -24.07
C ALA A 285 -8.72 41.08 -25.17
N HIS A 286 -10.02 40.83 -25.01
CA HIS A 286 -11.03 41.11 -26.02
C HIS A 286 -12.41 41.24 -25.38
N VAL A 287 -13.14 42.28 -25.77
CA VAL A 287 -14.52 42.53 -25.36
C VAL A 287 -15.41 42.46 -26.60
N VAL A 288 -16.53 41.75 -26.49
CA VAL A 288 -17.60 41.77 -27.48
C VAL A 288 -18.84 42.36 -26.84
N ALA A 289 -19.32 43.49 -27.37
CA ALA A 289 -20.60 44.07 -26.98
C ALA A 289 -21.66 43.66 -27.99
N VAL A 290 -22.75 43.06 -27.51
CA VAL A 290 -23.92 42.72 -28.32
C VAL A 290 -25.06 43.63 -27.89
N SER A 291 -25.49 44.50 -28.79
CA SER A 291 -26.56 45.47 -28.56
C SER A 291 -27.74 45.18 -29.47
N THR A 292 -28.96 45.14 -28.93
CA THR A 292 -30.18 44.95 -29.71
C THR A 292 -31.23 46.02 -29.42
N ALA A 293 -32.11 46.27 -30.40
CA ALA A 293 -33.23 47.20 -30.27
C ALA A 293 -34.38 46.79 -31.19
N PRO A 294 -35.64 47.17 -30.88
CA PRO A 294 -36.76 47.05 -31.81
C PRO A 294 -36.54 47.80 -33.11
N ALA A 295 -37.19 47.37 -34.19
CA ALA A 295 -37.16 48.08 -35.46
C ALA A 295 -37.58 49.55 -35.35
N GLY A 296 -36.86 50.42 -36.06
CA GLY A 296 -37.02 51.86 -35.99
C GLY A 296 -36.27 52.55 -34.82
N VAL A 297 -35.74 51.78 -33.86
CA VAL A 297 -34.89 52.30 -32.79
C VAL A 297 -33.44 51.83 -33.02
N PRO A 298 -32.45 52.74 -33.09
CA PRO A 298 -31.06 52.31 -33.23
C PRO A 298 -30.62 51.46 -32.01
N PRO A 299 -29.83 50.39 -32.20
CA PRO A 299 -29.15 49.73 -31.09
C PRO A 299 -28.23 50.69 -30.32
N ALA A 300 -27.99 50.41 -29.04
CA ALA A 300 -27.04 51.18 -28.25
C ALA A 300 -25.62 50.98 -28.81
N GLU A 301 -24.90 52.07 -29.04
CA GLU A 301 -23.56 52.06 -29.64
C GLU A 301 -22.51 52.35 -28.57
N TRP A 302 -21.38 51.64 -28.60
CA TRP A 302 -20.25 51.95 -27.72
C TRP A 302 -19.67 53.31 -28.10
N GLN A 303 -19.63 54.24 -27.16
CA GLN A 303 -19.05 55.58 -27.37
C GLN A 303 -17.65 55.72 -26.78
N ASP A 304 -17.47 55.28 -25.53
CA ASP A 304 -16.22 55.45 -24.80
C ASP A 304 -16.04 54.35 -23.75
N SER A 305 -14.81 54.19 -23.26
CA SER A 305 -14.49 53.28 -22.16
C SER A 305 -13.34 53.79 -21.30
N SER A 306 -13.40 53.52 -20.00
CA SER A 306 -12.35 53.87 -19.05
C SER A 306 -11.21 52.84 -18.99
N PHE A 307 -11.04 51.99 -20.01
CA PHE A 307 -9.93 51.05 -20.06
C PHE A 307 -8.60 51.81 -20.05
N ASP A 308 -7.59 51.25 -19.37
CA ASP A 308 -6.26 51.87 -19.23
C ASP A 308 -5.46 51.90 -20.54
N ARG A 309 -6.00 51.27 -21.60
CA ARG A 309 -5.38 51.12 -22.91
C ARG A 309 -6.45 51.19 -24.01
N ALA A 310 -6.06 51.73 -25.16
CA ALA A 310 -6.90 51.74 -26.34
C ALA A 310 -6.95 50.36 -27.01
N PRO A 311 -8.09 49.98 -27.61
CA PRO A 311 -8.19 48.78 -28.45
C PRO A 311 -7.29 48.94 -29.68
N THR A 312 -6.57 47.88 -30.02
CA THR A 312 -5.71 47.82 -31.22
C THR A 312 -6.48 47.51 -32.50
N ALA A 313 -7.66 46.91 -32.37
CA ALA A 313 -8.57 46.71 -33.47
C ALA A 313 -10.00 46.78 -32.96
N THR A 314 -10.90 47.29 -33.80
CA THR A 314 -12.33 47.36 -33.54
C THR A 314 -13.09 46.82 -34.74
N ARG A 315 -14.19 46.10 -34.54
CA ARG A 315 -15.04 45.63 -35.64
C ARG A 315 -16.49 45.74 -35.24
N ARG A 316 -17.33 46.15 -36.19
CA ARG A 316 -18.77 46.30 -36.00
C ARG A 316 -19.52 45.51 -37.06
N ILE A 317 -20.48 44.70 -36.63
CA ILE A 317 -21.24 43.77 -37.47
C ILE A 317 -22.72 43.98 -37.20
N ALA A 318 -23.51 44.12 -38.26
CA ALA A 318 -24.94 44.37 -38.14
C ALA A 318 -25.74 43.07 -38.35
N ALA A 319 -26.74 42.87 -37.50
CA ALA A 319 -27.74 41.82 -37.63
C ALA A 319 -29.14 42.44 -37.66
N ARG A 320 -30.07 41.82 -38.38
CA ARG A 320 -31.46 42.29 -38.39
C ARG A 320 -32.44 41.16 -38.71
N MET A 321 -33.65 41.33 -38.21
CA MET A 321 -34.83 40.60 -38.66
C MET A 321 -35.44 41.33 -39.86
N ASP A 322 -35.89 40.59 -40.88
CA ASP A 322 -36.60 41.20 -42.01
C ASP A 322 -38.06 41.51 -41.64
N HIS A 323 -38.66 40.71 -40.75
CA HIS A 323 -39.97 40.91 -40.14
C HIS A 323 -40.02 40.24 -38.75
N GLY A 324 -41.08 40.50 -37.96
CA GLY A 324 -41.27 39.86 -36.65
C GLY A 324 -41.79 38.42 -36.76
N ASP A 325 -41.57 37.61 -35.72
CA ASP A 325 -42.15 36.26 -35.63
C ASP A 325 -43.51 36.32 -34.93
N GLU A 326 -44.59 36.12 -35.69
CA GLU A 326 -45.95 36.10 -35.14
C GLU A 326 -46.16 34.93 -34.17
N ALA A 327 -45.66 33.74 -34.49
CA ALA A 327 -45.86 32.55 -33.65
C ALA A 327 -45.13 32.64 -32.30
N LEU A 328 -44.10 33.48 -32.22
CA LEU A 328 -43.36 33.76 -30.99
C LEU A 328 -43.78 35.09 -30.33
N ALA A 329 -44.69 35.85 -30.96
CA ALA A 329 -45.02 37.22 -30.56
C ALA A 329 -43.76 38.11 -30.42
N ALA A 330 -42.80 37.97 -31.33
CA ALA A 330 -41.55 38.71 -31.32
C ALA A 330 -41.60 39.85 -32.36
N PRO A 331 -41.43 41.12 -31.95
CA PRO A 331 -41.33 42.22 -32.91
C PRO A 331 -40.03 42.10 -33.72
N PRO A 332 -39.95 42.75 -34.89
CA PRO A 332 -38.70 42.83 -35.63
C PRO A 332 -37.61 43.53 -34.81
N LEU A 333 -36.41 42.95 -34.77
CA LEU A 333 -35.25 43.42 -34.03
C LEU A 333 -34.09 43.78 -34.96
N HIS A 334 -33.29 44.73 -34.49
CA HIS A 334 -31.98 45.08 -35.04
C HIS A 334 -30.93 44.83 -33.98
N GLY A 335 -29.74 44.47 -34.42
CA GLY A 335 -28.63 44.20 -33.54
C GLY A 335 -27.30 44.64 -34.12
N VAL A 336 -26.37 44.93 -33.23
CA VAL A 336 -24.98 45.24 -33.55
C VAL A 336 -24.10 44.43 -32.62
N VAL A 337 -23.08 43.79 -33.20
CA VAL A 337 -21.98 43.17 -32.47
C VAL A 337 -20.74 44.02 -32.67
N GLU A 338 -20.15 44.49 -31.58
CA GLU A 338 -18.94 45.31 -31.57
C GLU A 338 -17.79 44.60 -30.84
N HIS A 339 -16.69 44.36 -31.54
CA HIS A 339 -15.47 43.76 -31.02
C HIS A 339 -14.44 44.82 -30.68
N GLN A 340 -13.76 44.64 -29.55
CA GLN A 340 -12.67 45.49 -29.06
C GLN A 340 -11.49 44.59 -28.67
N TRP A 341 -10.44 44.49 -29.51
CA TRP A 341 -9.27 43.67 -29.23
C TRP A 341 -8.11 44.49 -28.69
N PHE A 342 -7.42 43.97 -27.68
CA PHE A 342 -6.26 44.60 -27.07
C PHE A 342 -5.00 43.77 -27.32
N GLN A 343 -3.97 44.35 -27.91
CA GLN A 343 -2.68 43.68 -28.12
C GLN A 343 -2.03 43.27 -26.78
N ASN A 344 -2.15 44.14 -25.77
CA ASN A 344 -1.84 43.81 -24.38
C ASN A 344 -3.13 43.85 -23.59
N ALA A 345 -3.46 42.79 -22.87
CA ALA A 345 -4.71 42.74 -22.13
C ALA A 345 -4.83 43.88 -21.11
N VAL A 346 -6.05 44.39 -20.99
CA VAL A 346 -6.45 45.33 -19.94
C VAL A 346 -6.31 44.63 -18.59
N ALA A 347 -5.66 45.25 -17.62
CA ALA A 347 -5.39 44.62 -16.33
C ALA A 347 -6.67 44.30 -15.54
N PRO A 348 -6.64 43.39 -14.54
CA PRO A 348 -7.72 43.27 -13.57
C PRO A 348 -8.06 44.61 -12.92
N GLY A 349 -9.34 44.92 -12.71
CA GLY A 349 -9.73 46.23 -12.17
C GLY A 349 -11.19 46.59 -12.41
N GLN A 350 -11.51 47.86 -12.14
CA GLN A 350 -12.84 48.44 -12.35
C GLN A 350 -12.81 49.37 -13.57
N TYR A 351 -13.77 49.16 -14.47
CA TYR A 351 -13.88 49.89 -15.73
C TYR A 351 -15.33 50.32 -15.98
N ALA A 352 -15.52 51.28 -16.86
CA ALA A 352 -16.81 51.76 -17.32
C ALA A 352 -16.81 51.81 -18.85
N ILE A 353 -17.92 51.40 -19.46
CA ILE A 353 -18.19 51.56 -20.90
C ILE A 353 -19.41 52.45 -21.03
N THR A 354 -19.32 53.54 -21.77
CA THR A 354 -20.42 54.46 -22.02
C THR A 354 -21.02 54.20 -23.40
N PHE A 355 -22.34 54.07 -23.45
CA PHE A 355 -23.12 53.85 -24.64
C PHE A 355 -23.91 55.10 -25.04
N SER A 356 -24.34 55.14 -26.31
CA SER A 356 -25.09 56.27 -26.88
C SER A 356 -26.49 56.49 -26.32
N ARG A 357 -27.00 55.55 -25.52
CA ARG A 357 -28.34 55.58 -24.91
C ARG A 357 -28.37 54.69 -23.67
N PRO A 358 -29.41 54.79 -22.81
CA PRO A 358 -29.58 53.90 -21.67
C PRO A 358 -29.56 52.42 -22.10
N VAL A 359 -28.82 51.62 -21.34
CA VAL A 359 -28.60 50.20 -21.59
C VAL A 359 -29.18 49.37 -20.44
N SER A 360 -29.75 48.23 -20.79
CA SER A 360 -30.29 47.27 -19.83
C SER A 360 -30.07 45.86 -20.39
N GLU A 361 -31.09 45.01 -20.43
CA GLU A 361 -31.03 43.69 -21.03
C GLU A 361 -30.86 43.71 -22.56
N SER A 362 -30.98 44.90 -23.18
CA SER A 362 -30.71 45.14 -24.59
C SER A 362 -29.21 45.10 -24.95
N VAL A 363 -28.32 45.15 -23.97
CA VAL A 363 -26.88 45.00 -24.17
C VAL A 363 -26.36 43.88 -23.28
N PHE A 364 -25.48 43.05 -23.82
CA PHE A 364 -24.66 42.16 -23.01
C PHE A 364 -23.22 42.13 -23.52
N LEU A 365 -22.30 41.85 -22.62
CA LEU A 365 -20.87 41.88 -22.88
C LEU A 365 -20.29 40.47 -22.79
N LEU A 366 -19.34 40.14 -23.65
CA LEU A 366 -18.59 38.89 -23.58
C LEU A 366 -17.12 39.25 -23.40
N PHE A 367 -16.46 38.59 -22.45
CA PHE A 367 -15.09 38.88 -22.07
C PHE A 367 -14.21 37.69 -22.36
N GLN A 368 -13.15 37.95 -23.11
CA GLN A 368 -12.08 37.01 -23.33
C GLN A 368 -10.85 37.43 -22.53
N THR A 369 -10.33 36.52 -21.71
CA THR A 369 -9.18 36.75 -20.82
C THR A 369 -7.88 36.22 -21.43
N GLN A 370 -6.72 36.62 -20.88
CA GLN A 370 -5.43 35.95 -21.13
C GLN A 370 -5.06 34.95 -20.03
N ALA A 371 -6.00 34.68 -19.11
CA ALA A 371 -5.70 33.86 -17.96
C ALA A 371 -5.65 32.39 -18.37
N VAL A 372 -4.53 31.70 -18.18
CA VAL A 372 -4.34 30.28 -18.54
C VAL A 372 -4.16 29.43 -17.30
N THR A 373 -4.64 28.20 -17.33
CA THR A 373 -4.34 27.20 -16.31
C THR A 373 -3.07 26.43 -16.66
N ASP A 374 -2.15 26.30 -15.70
CA ASP A 374 -0.99 25.40 -15.77
C ASP A 374 -1.34 24.13 -14.99
N LEU A 375 -1.30 22.97 -15.66
CA LEU A 375 -1.61 21.68 -15.06
C LEU A 375 -0.33 20.90 -14.79
N ARG A 376 -0.16 20.44 -13.55
CA ARG A 376 0.99 19.63 -13.11
C ARG A 376 0.54 18.35 -12.45
N VAL A 377 1.33 17.29 -12.61
CA VAL A 377 1.04 15.95 -12.09
C VAL A 377 2.08 15.59 -11.04
N PHE A 378 1.63 15.04 -9.91
CA PHE A 378 2.45 14.65 -8.78
C PHE A 378 2.18 13.19 -8.40
N ASP A 379 3.21 12.47 -7.97
CA ASP A 379 3.05 11.14 -7.40
C ASP A 379 2.49 11.19 -5.96
N ALA A 380 2.24 10.00 -5.38
CA ALA A 380 1.75 9.87 -4.01
C ALA A 380 2.69 10.46 -2.94
N GLY A 381 3.98 10.63 -3.25
CA GLY A 381 4.98 11.27 -2.39
C GLY A 381 5.02 12.80 -2.54
N GLY A 382 4.19 13.38 -3.41
CA GLY A 382 4.17 14.81 -3.69
C GLY A 382 5.30 15.29 -4.60
N LYS A 383 6.01 14.39 -5.26
CA LYS A 383 7.05 14.75 -6.24
C LYS A 383 6.39 15.00 -7.60
N GLU A 384 6.74 16.13 -8.22
CA GLU A 384 6.26 16.47 -9.55
C GLU A 384 6.82 15.49 -10.59
N LEU A 385 5.93 14.91 -11.38
CA LEU A 385 6.27 14.05 -12.51
C LEU A 385 6.43 14.91 -13.76
N ARG A 386 7.59 14.80 -14.42
CA ARG A 386 7.89 15.49 -15.67
C ARG A 386 8.41 14.50 -16.69
N ALA A 387 7.93 14.60 -17.91
CA ALA A 387 8.46 13.87 -19.05
C ALA A 387 9.46 14.73 -19.84
N PRO A 388 10.43 14.12 -20.54
CA PRO A 388 11.19 14.80 -21.58
C PRO A 388 10.25 15.44 -22.62
N PRO A 389 10.65 16.57 -23.23
CA PRO A 389 9.84 17.19 -24.30
C PRO A 389 9.48 16.18 -25.39
N GLY A 390 8.18 16.09 -25.72
CA GLY A 390 7.65 15.17 -26.74
C GLY A 390 7.47 13.72 -26.28
N SER A 391 7.63 13.42 -24.99
CA SER A 391 7.30 12.11 -24.41
C SER A 391 6.15 12.25 -23.39
N PRO A 392 5.26 11.25 -23.24
CA PRO A 392 4.19 11.30 -22.25
C PRO A 392 4.73 11.09 -20.83
N ILE A 393 4.01 11.62 -19.83
CA ILE A 393 4.24 11.30 -18.42
C ILE A 393 3.71 9.90 -18.15
N ARG A 394 4.60 9.00 -17.72
CA ARG A 394 4.25 7.62 -17.42
C ARG A 394 3.66 7.49 -16.02
N LEU A 395 2.46 6.93 -15.96
CA LEU A 395 1.71 6.67 -14.73
C LEU A 395 1.53 5.16 -14.56
N MET A 396 1.91 4.62 -13.41
CA MET A 396 1.60 3.25 -13.01
C MET A 396 0.09 3.10 -12.75
N ALA A 397 -0.51 2.08 -13.34
CA ALA A 397 -1.85 1.60 -13.00
C ALA A 397 -1.93 1.31 -11.49
N ASP A 398 -3.07 1.63 -10.90
CA ASP A 398 -3.39 1.54 -9.47
C ASP A 398 -2.55 2.47 -8.56
N GLY A 399 -1.60 3.22 -9.12
CA GLY A 399 -0.93 4.32 -8.42
C GLY A 399 -1.88 5.51 -8.23
N THR A 400 -1.78 6.21 -7.10
CA THR A 400 -2.57 7.43 -6.88
C THR A 400 -1.74 8.67 -7.25
N TYR A 401 -2.29 9.52 -8.11
CA TYR A 401 -1.64 10.74 -8.58
C TYR A 401 -2.46 11.96 -8.20
N THR A 402 -1.77 13.05 -7.91
CA THR A 402 -2.38 14.35 -7.62
C THR A 402 -2.15 15.29 -8.79
N PHE A 403 -3.22 15.85 -9.32
CA PHE A 403 -3.21 16.89 -10.34
C PHE A 403 -3.39 18.24 -9.66
N GLN A 404 -2.46 19.16 -9.91
CA GLN A 404 -2.58 20.53 -9.42
C GLN A 404 -2.67 21.48 -10.61
N ALA A 405 -3.73 22.27 -10.64
CA ALA A 405 -3.94 23.33 -11.63
C ALA A 405 -3.69 24.69 -10.99
N GLN A 406 -2.88 25.54 -11.59
CA GLN A 406 -2.66 26.90 -11.11
C GLN A 406 -3.06 27.91 -12.19
N LEU A 407 -3.78 28.96 -11.80
CA LEU A 407 -4.23 30.00 -12.71
C LEU A 407 -3.14 31.07 -12.85
N PHE A 408 -2.78 31.41 -14.10
CA PHE A 408 -1.84 32.46 -14.44
C PHE A 408 -2.51 33.50 -15.32
N ASP A 409 -2.12 34.77 -15.20
CA ASP A 409 -2.62 35.86 -16.03
C ASP A 409 -1.47 36.66 -16.64
N GLY A 410 -1.64 37.05 -17.90
CA GLY A 410 -0.61 37.61 -18.76
C GLY A 410 -0.60 39.14 -18.89
N ALA A 411 -1.39 39.88 -18.09
CA ALA A 411 -1.59 41.33 -18.23
C ALA A 411 -0.31 42.17 -18.43
N SER A 412 0.81 41.77 -17.85
CA SER A 412 2.12 42.44 -17.97
C SER A 412 3.03 41.91 -19.09
N GLY A 413 2.50 41.09 -20.00
CA GLY A 413 3.29 40.38 -21.02
C GLY A 413 4.12 39.21 -20.46
N ARG A 414 3.92 38.86 -19.18
CA ARG A 414 4.52 37.68 -18.52
C ARG A 414 3.44 36.99 -17.70
N PRO A 415 3.27 35.66 -17.81
CA PRO A 415 2.35 34.92 -16.97
C PRO A 415 2.72 35.09 -15.49
N ALA A 416 1.80 35.61 -14.70
CA ALA A 416 1.93 35.74 -13.24
C ALA A 416 0.81 34.92 -12.57
N PRO A 417 1.09 34.21 -11.47
CA PRO A 417 0.07 33.44 -10.77
C PRO A 417 -1.00 34.37 -10.23
N VAL A 418 -2.27 34.03 -10.47
CA VAL A 418 -3.42 34.77 -9.98
C VAL A 418 -3.76 34.29 -8.59
N ALA A 419 -3.99 35.21 -7.65
CA ALA A 419 -4.40 34.87 -6.30
C ALA A 419 -5.87 34.42 -6.28
N LEU A 420 -6.11 33.13 -6.07
CA LEU A 420 -7.44 32.53 -5.95
C LEU A 420 -8.20 33.07 -4.73
N SER A 421 -7.52 33.62 -3.72
CA SER A 421 -8.15 34.32 -2.60
C SER A 421 -8.94 35.57 -3.05
N GLY A 422 -8.52 36.23 -4.14
CA GLY A 422 -9.22 37.36 -4.75
C GLY A 422 -10.28 36.97 -5.80
N MET A 423 -10.43 35.67 -6.08
CA MET A 423 -11.42 35.17 -7.04
C MET A 423 -12.81 35.05 -6.40
N PRO A 424 -13.91 35.13 -7.17
CA PRO A 424 -15.25 34.88 -6.66
C PRO A 424 -15.39 33.45 -6.12
N ASP A 425 -16.24 33.22 -5.12
CA ASP A 425 -16.54 31.88 -4.59
C ASP A 425 -17.13 30.91 -5.62
N SER A 426 -17.65 31.46 -6.72
CA SER A 426 -18.17 30.68 -7.85
C SER A 426 -17.10 30.21 -8.84
N LEU A 427 -15.82 30.49 -8.60
CA LEU A 427 -14.72 29.88 -9.35
C LEU A 427 -14.80 28.36 -9.20
N THR A 428 -14.86 27.64 -10.31
CA THR A 428 -14.72 26.19 -10.34
C THR A 428 -13.47 25.81 -11.13
N MET A 429 -12.85 24.69 -10.77
CA MET A 429 -11.76 24.12 -11.54
C MET A 429 -12.11 22.68 -11.86
N ALA A 430 -11.82 22.24 -13.08
CA ALA A 430 -12.10 20.89 -13.54
C ALA A 430 -10.86 20.30 -14.21
N LEU A 431 -10.65 19.01 -14.00
CA LEU A 431 -9.65 18.18 -14.65
C LEU A 431 -10.35 17.35 -15.71
N GLN A 432 -9.92 17.43 -16.96
CA GLN A 432 -10.41 16.60 -18.06
C GLN A 432 -9.36 15.54 -18.35
N LEU A 433 -9.73 14.26 -18.21
CA LEU A 433 -8.89 13.11 -18.54
C LEU A 433 -9.52 12.36 -19.71
N ALA A 434 -9.04 12.63 -20.92
CA ALA A 434 -9.53 12.05 -22.17
C ALA A 434 -8.67 10.85 -22.60
N GLY A 435 -9.30 9.81 -23.16
CA GLY A 435 -8.63 8.61 -23.67
C GLY A 435 -9.19 7.31 -23.07
N PRO A 436 -8.77 6.13 -23.57
CA PRO A 436 -9.34 4.83 -23.20
C PRO A 436 -9.25 4.50 -21.71
N ALA A 437 -8.23 5.05 -21.04
CA ALA A 437 -7.99 4.87 -19.61
C ALA A 437 -8.51 6.03 -18.75
N GLY A 438 -8.93 7.15 -19.35
CA GLY A 438 -9.40 8.33 -18.64
C GLY A 438 -10.82 8.17 -18.09
N PRO A 439 -11.11 8.64 -16.85
CA PRO A 439 -12.45 8.62 -16.28
C PRO A 439 -13.39 9.70 -16.84
N GLY A 440 -12.90 10.56 -17.75
CA GLY A 440 -13.60 11.76 -18.20
C GLY A 440 -13.36 12.98 -17.29
N PRO A 441 -14.25 13.99 -17.33
CA PRO A 441 -14.13 15.19 -16.50
C PRO A 441 -14.31 14.90 -15.01
N GLN A 442 -13.52 15.58 -14.18
CA GLN A 442 -13.54 15.52 -12.72
C GLN A 442 -13.49 16.95 -12.15
N SER A 443 -14.22 17.21 -11.06
CA SER A 443 -14.07 18.48 -10.34
C SER A 443 -12.73 18.49 -9.60
N MET A 444 -12.08 19.65 -9.58
CA MET A 444 -10.93 19.92 -8.72
C MET A 444 -11.39 20.73 -7.51
N GLU A 445 -10.87 20.42 -6.33
CA GLU A 445 -11.04 21.23 -5.13
C GLU A 445 -10.24 22.52 -5.27
N VAL A 446 -10.87 23.68 -5.04
CA VAL A 446 -10.22 24.98 -5.13
C VAL A 446 -9.54 25.32 -3.80
N ASP A 447 -8.25 24.98 -3.68
CA ASP A 447 -7.38 25.31 -2.55
C ASP A 447 -6.93 26.78 -2.65
N ARG A 448 -7.73 27.68 -2.07
CA ARG A 448 -7.44 29.13 -2.07
C ARG A 448 -6.18 29.50 -1.27
N ALA A 449 -5.85 28.73 -0.23
CA ALA A 449 -4.66 28.98 0.59
C ALA A 449 -3.39 28.57 -0.15
N GLY A 450 -3.41 27.41 -0.84
CA GLY A 450 -2.34 26.93 -1.70
C GLY A 450 -2.33 27.52 -3.12
N ASN A 451 -3.30 28.38 -3.43
CA ASN A 451 -3.43 29.06 -4.72
C ASN A 451 -3.50 28.12 -5.94
N ARG A 452 -4.29 27.04 -5.84
CA ARG A 452 -4.37 25.97 -6.85
C ARG A 452 -5.70 25.21 -6.80
N GLY A 453 -6.07 24.56 -7.90
CA GLY A 453 -7.06 23.49 -7.93
C GLY A 453 -6.37 22.14 -7.72
N VAL A 454 -6.98 21.22 -6.97
CA VAL A 454 -6.41 19.89 -6.69
C VAL A 454 -7.43 18.81 -7.04
N ALA A 455 -7.01 17.78 -7.77
CA ALA A 455 -7.77 16.55 -7.97
C ALA A 455 -6.85 15.34 -7.84
N THR A 456 -7.41 14.21 -7.40
CA THR A 456 -6.68 12.94 -7.32
C THR A 456 -7.26 11.93 -8.29
N TRP A 457 -6.41 11.15 -8.92
CA TRP A 457 -6.84 10.09 -9.82
C TRP A 457 -5.96 8.84 -9.68
N THR A 458 -6.62 7.68 -9.68
CA THR A 458 -6.02 6.36 -9.63
C THR A 458 -6.39 5.60 -10.91
N PRO A 459 -5.53 5.60 -11.95
CA PRO A 459 -5.83 4.94 -13.21
C PRO A 459 -5.86 3.41 -13.04
N THR A 460 -6.92 2.75 -13.49
CA THR A 460 -7.06 1.28 -13.40
C THR A 460 -6.91 0.56 -14.74
N ARG A 461 -6.81 1.31 -15.84
CA ARG A 461 -6.71 0.77 -17.21
C ARG A 461 -5.44 1.29 -17.88
N ARG A 462 -4.76 0.42 -18.64
CA ARG A 462 -3.60 0.83 -19.46
C ARG A 462 -4.04 1.66 -20.66
N GLY A 463 -3.19 2.57 -21.12
CA GLY A 463 -3.38 3.31 -22.37
C GLY A 463 -2.95 4.78 -22.30
N ALA A 464 -2.94 5.43 -23.47
CA ALA A 464 -2.70 6.86 -23.58
C ALA A 464 -3.87 7.67 -23.01
N VAL A 465 -3.55 8.73 -22.29
CA VAL A 465 -4.53 9.64 -21.68
C VAL A 465 -4.04 11.08 -21.86
N GLN A 466 -4.92 11.99 -22.23
CA GLN A 466 -4.63 13.41 -22.31
C GLN A 466 -5.28 14.11 -21.12
N ALA A 467 -4.49 14.84 -20.36
CA ALA A 467 -4.98 15.62 -19.23
C ALA A 467 -4.99 17.12 -19.54
N ARG A 468 -6.10 17.78 -19.19
CA ARG A 468 -6.22 19.25 -19.21
C ARG A 468 -6.92 19.74 -17.97
N SER A 469 -6.73 21.00 -17.62
CA SER A 469 -7.52 21.66 -16.60
C SER A 469 -8.17 22.92 -17.12
N GLN A 470 -9.36 23.21 -16.60
CA GLN A 470 -10.10 24.42 -16.90
C GLN A 470 -10.45 25.13 -15.60
N ALA A 471 -10.13 26.42 -15.49
CA ALA A 471 -10.59 27.26 -14.39
C ALA A 471 -11.74 28.13 -14.84
N THR A 472 -12.97 27.78 -14.49
CA THR A 472 -14.16 28.52 -14.90
C THR A 472 -14.44 29.64 -13.91
N VAL A 473 -14.23 30.89 -14.33
CA VAL A 473 -14.78 32.08 -13.64
C VAL A 473 -16.08 32.46 -14.34
N PRO A 474 -17.24 32.25 -13.70
CA PRO A 474 -18.51 32.47 -14.36
C PRO A 474 -18.64 33.90 -14.92
N GLY A 475 -18.79 34.01 -16.24
CA GLY A 475 -18.89 35.28 -16.96
C GLY A 475 -17.67 35.68 -17.79
N PHE A 476 -16.57 34.93 -17.67
CA PHE A 476 -15.35 35.11 -18.45
C PHE A 476 -15.00 33.85 -19.24
N LEU A 477 -14.44 34.02 -20.44
CA LEU A 477 -13.85 32.91 -21.18
C LEU A 477 -12.67 32.35 -20.39
N SER A 478 -12.78 31.06 -20.10
CA SER A 478 -11.85 30.29 -19.31
C SER A 478 -11.12 29.31 -20.24
N PRO A 479 -9.89 29.61 -20.69
CA PRO A 479 -9.19 28.73 -21.60
C PRO A 479 -8.78 27.43 -20.89
N LEU A 480 -8.64 26.39 -21.68
CA LEU A 480 -8.07 25.14 -21.21
C LEU A 480 -6.56 25.31 -20.99
N SER A 481 -6.01 24.54 -20.05
CA SER A 481 -4.57 24.36 -19.98
C SER A 481 -4.04 23.72 -21.26
N PRO A 482 -2.74 23.87 -21.55
CA PRO A 482 -2.06 22.99 -22.49
C PRO A 482 -2.33 21.51 -22.14
N VAL A 483 -2.31 20.67 -23.17
CA VAL A 483 -2.41 19.21 -23.01
C VAL A 483 -1.20 18.67 -22.29
N VAL A 484 -1.43 17.81 -21.32
CA VAL A 484 -0.41 16.97 -20.71
C VAL A 484 -0.67 15.54 -21.18
N ASP A 485 0.20 15.03 -22.06
CA ASP A 485 0.13 13.64 -22.50
C ASP A 485 0.60 12.71 -21.38
N LEU A 486 -0.23 11.71 -21.08
CA LEU A 486 -0.01 10.70 -20.06
C LEU A 486 -0.04 9.31 -20.71
N GLU A 487 0.75 8.39 -20.18
CA GLU A 487 0.74 6.99 -20.57
C GLU A 487 0.53 6.14 -19.33
N VAL A 488 -0.65 5.54 -19.19
CA VAL A 488 -0.90 4.58 -18.11
C VAL A 488 -0.30 3.24 -18.51
N ILE A 489 0.75 2.86 -17.81
CA ILE A 489 1.43 1.58 -17.91
C ILE A 489 1.08 0.75 -16.70
N SER A 490 1.20 -0.56 -16.78
CA SER A 490 0.99 -1.40 -15.60
C SER A 490 2.32 -1.80 -15.01
N GLY A 491 2.39 -1.76 -13.68
CA GLY A 491 3.49 -2.35 -12.95
C GLY A 491 3.44 -3.86 -12.90
N ALA A 492 2.34 -4.50 -13.31
CA ALA A 492 2.22 -5.95 -13.29
C ALA A 492 3.23 -6.57 -14.26
N ALA A 493 4.34 -7.04 -13.73
CA ALA A 493 5.32 -7.84 -14.45
C ALA A 493 5.05 -9.31 -14.12
N ALA A 494 4.73 -10.10 -15.14
CA ALA A 494 4.68 -11.55 -14.97
C ALA A 494 6.12 -12.05 -14.91
N LEU A 495 6.59 -12.38 -13.72
CA LEU A 495 7.84 -13.12 -13.59
C LEU A 495 7.58 -14.58 -13.95
N SER A 496 8.38 -15.14 -14.85
CA SER A 496 8.44 -16.59 -15.01
C SER A 496 9.79 -17.08 -14.51
N VAL A 497 9.76 -17.94 -13.50
CA VAL A 497 10.95 -18.62 -12.97
C VAL A 497 10.95 -20.03 -13.53
N SER A 498 12.04 -20.45 -14.18
CA SER A 498 12.15 -21.83 -14.65
C SER A 498 12.29 -22.78 -13.45
N PRO A 499 11.84 -24.04 -13.58
CA PRO A 499 12.21 -25.09 -12.63
C PRO A 499 13.73 -25.18 -12.49
N LEU A 500 14.19 -25.68 -11.34
CA LEU A 500 15.60 -25.98 -11.14
C LEU A 500 16.08 -27.03 -12.13
N GLN A 501 17.17 -26.73 -12.82
CA GLN A 501 17.87 -27.61 -13.74
C GLN A 501 19.15 -28.10 -13.07
N PRO A 502 19.25 -29.38 -12.67
CA PRO A 502 20.46 -29.94 -12.10
C PRO A 502 21.66 -29.81 -13.04
N THR A 503 22.84 -29.56 -12.49
CA THR A 503 24.08 -29.53 -13.29
C THR A 503 24.58 -30.94 -13.59
N THR A 504 25.44 -31.08 -14.61
CA THR A 504 25.99 -32.37 -15.05
C THR A 504 26.87 -33.07 -14.02
N GLY A 505 27.22 -32.41 -12.90
CA GLY A 505 27.95 -33.01 -11.78
C GLY A 505 27.06 -33.57 -10.66
N CYS A 506 25.73 -33.49 -10.81
CA CYS A 506 24.74 -33.83 -9.80
C CYS A 506 24.11 -35.21 -10.13
N ASP A 507 24.79 -36.30 -9.75
CA ASP A 507 24.32 -37.67 -10.02
C ASP A 507 22.99 -37.96 -9.31
N GLY A 508 21.95 -38.32 -10.10
CA GLY A 508 20.63 -38.69 -9.57
C GLY A 508 19.75 -37.52 -9.09
N CYS A 509 20.09 -36.30 -9.50
CA CYS A 509 19.32 -35.10 -9.17
C CYS A 509 18.12 -34.89 -10.10
N THR A 510 17.01 -34.40 -9.53
CA THR A 510 15.83 -33.91 -10.25
C THR A 510 15.57 -32.44 -9.89
N SER A 511 14.58 -31.79 -10.52
CA SER A 511 14.20 -30.41 -10.18
C SER A 511 13.80 -30.22 -8.72
N ASP A 512 13.28 -31.28 -8.10
CA ASP A 512 12.69 -31.22 -6.76
C ASP A 512 13.58 -31.90 -5.70
N ALA A 513 14.59 -32.67 -6.14
CA ALA A 513 15.51 -33.42 -5.29
C ALA A 513 16.95 -33.31 -5.81
N LEU A 514 17.72 -32.43 -5.22
CA LEU A 514 19.15 -32.26 -5.49
C LEU A 514 19.97 -33.18 -4.58
N ARG A 515 21.07 -33.73 -5.09
CA ARG A 515 22.00 -34.61 -4.35
C ARG A 515 23.42 -34.09 -4.47
N SER A 516 24.13 -34.05 -3.34
CA SER A 516 25.54 -33.65 -3.34
C SER A 516 26.34 -34.55 -2.41
N ARG A 517 27.49 -35.05 -2.88
CA ARG A 517 28.41 -35.81 -2.02
C ARG A 517 29.09 -34.87 -1.03
N VAL A 518 28.98 -35.18 0.26
CA VAL A 518 29.64 -34.39 1.32
C VAL A 518 31.15 -34.55 1.21
N SER A 519 31.86 -33.41 1.11
CA SER A 519 33.30 -33.33 1.30
C SER A 519 33.57 -32.11 2.16
N LEU A 520 34.19 -32.29 3.33
CA LEU A 520 34.46 -31.19 4.27
C LEU A 520 35.44 -30.15 3.72
N ASN A 521 36.27 -30.54 2.75
CA ASN A 521 37.29 -29.70 2.11
C ASN A 521 37.16 -29.77 0.58
N GLY A 522 35.93 -29.94 0.07
CA GLY A 522 35.69 -29.96 -1.37
C GLY A 522 35.82 -28.56 -1.97
N PRO A 523 36.02 -28.43 -3.28
CA PRO A 523 35.72 -27.16 -3.95
C PRO A 523 34.22 -26.85 -3.86
N ASP A 524 33.88 -25.57 -4.00
CA ASP A 524 32.50 -25.14 -4.24
C ASP A 524 31.93 -25.93 -5.43
N ALA A 525 30.67 -26.34 -5.33
CA ALA A 525 30.01 -27.15 -6.35
C ALA A 525 28.67 -26.51 -6.75
N GLU A 526 28.51 -26.26 -8.04
CA GLU A 526 27.24 -25.82 -8.61
C GLU A 526 26.26 -27.00 -8.63
N LEU A 527 25.14 -26.88 -7.92
CA LEU A 527 24.15 -27.94 -7.74
C LEU A 527 23.08 -27.91 -8.83
N ALA A 528 22.54 -26.73 -9.10
CA ALA A 528 21.45 -26.52 -10.03
C ALA A 528 21.41 -25.06 -10.51
N THR A 529 20.70 -24.83 -11.60
CA THR A 529 20.44 -23.47 -12.11
C THR A 529 18.96 -23.23 -12.35
N PHE A 530 18.57 -21.98 -12.30
CA PHE A 530 17.26 -21.53 -12.73
C PHE A 530 17.41 -20.22 -13.49
N THR A 531 16.39 -19.88 -14.26
CA THR A 531 16.32 -18.62 -14.97
C THR A 531 15.12 -17.84 -14.49
N VAL A 532 15.28 -16.54 -14.36
CA VAL A 532 14.19 -15.59 -14.11
C VAL A 532 14.02 -14.78 -15.38
N THR A 533 12.84 -14.83 -15.98
CA THR A 533 12.48 -13.99 -17.13
C THR A 533 11.46 -12.95 -16.69
N ALA A 534 11.78 -11.68 -16.94
CA ALA A 534 10.88 -10.58 -16.69
C ALA A 534 9.99 -10.33 -17.90
N ARG A 535 8.70 -10.70 -17.82
CA ARG A 535 7.72 -10.35 -18.85
C ARG A 535 7.00 -9.06 -18.43
N GLY A 536 7.66 -7.94 -18.69
CA GLY A 536 7.13 -6.59 -18.47
C GLY A 536 7.65 -5.63 -19.53
N ASP A 537 6.96 -4.49 -19.69
CA ASP A 537 7.26 -3.47 -20.70
C ASP A 537 8.25 -2.40 -20.18
N LEU A 538 8.74 -2.56 -18.95
CA LEU A 538 9.59 -1.61 -18.25
C LEU A 538 10.78 -2.32 -17.63
N ASP A 539 11.90 -1.62 -17.53
CA ASP A 539 13.01 -2.04 -16.67
C ASP A 539 12.56 -1.98 -15.20
N GLY A 540 13.00 -2.96 -14.42
CA GLY A 540 12.68 -3.06 -13.01
C GLY A 540 13.74 -3.83 -12.25
N ALA A 541 13.33 -4.51 -11.18
CA ALA A 541 14.24 -5.36 -10.42
C ALA A 541 13.50 -6.58 -9.88
N VAL A 542 14.24 -7.62 -9.54
CA VAL A 542 13.75 -8.77 -8.78
C VAL A 542 14.48 -8.88 -7.46
N THR A 543 13.78 -9.32 -6.42
CA THR A 543 14.38 -9.68 -5.12
C THR A 543 14.24 -11.18 -4.93
N ILE A 544 15.28 -11.80 -4.39
CA ILE A 544 15.24 -13.20 -3.98
C ILE A 544 15.23 -13.23 -2.46
N ALA A 545 14.12 -13.67 -1.88
CA ALA A 545 13.99 -13.90 -0.45
C ALA A 545 14.26 -15.37 -0.16
N ALA A 546 15.23 -15.63 0.71
CA ALA A 546 15.67 -16.97 1.05
C ALA A 546 15.81 -17.06 2.57
N GLU A 547 14.68 -17.10 3.27
CA GLU A 547 14.64 -17.11 4.74
C GLU A 547 15.19 -18.42 5.32
N ASP A 548 15.05 -19.53 4.59
CA ASP A 548 15.43 -20.88 5.04
C ASP A 548 16.56 -21.53 4.20
N LEU A 549 17.38 -20.73 3.49
CA LEU A 549 18.55 -21.32 2.83
C LEU A 549 19.58 -21.78 3.87
N PRO A 550 20.06 -23.04 3.83
CA PRO A 550 21.14 -23.48 4.69
C PRO A 550 22.39 -22.62 4.48
N SER A 551 23.13 -22.35 5.57
CA SER A 551 24.35 -21.51 5.60
C SER A 551 25.42 -21.90 4.56
N TYR A 552 25.43 -23.16 4.13
CA TYR A 552 26.37 -23.72 3.16
C TYR A 552 25.85 -23.73 1.72
N VAL A 553 24.69 -23.15 1.46
CA VAL A 553 24.12 -22.97 0.12
C VAL A 553 23.99 -21.49 -0.17
N GLU A 554 24.47 -21.05 -1.31
CA GLU A 554 24.27 -19.68 -1.78
C GLU A 554 23.77 -19.62 -3.22
N ILE A 555 23.06 -18.54 -3.53
CA ILE A 555 22.61 -18.23 -4.88
C ILE A 555 23.61 -17.24 -5.48
N ARG A 556 24.11 -17.55 -6.68
CA ARG A 556 25.00 -16.67 -7.46
C ARG A 556 24.32 -16.23 -8.76
N THR A 557 24.61 -15.00 -9.19
CA THR A 557 24.27 -14.51 -10.53
C THR A 557 25.09 -15.22 -11.61
N ASP A 558 24.73 -15.03 -12.87
CA ASP A 558 25.51 -15.44 -14.04
C ASP A 558 26.96 -14.93 -14.06
N SER A 559 27.21 -13.75 -13.48
CA SER A 559 28.55 -13.19 -13.26
C SER A 559 29.31 -13.79 -12.06
N GLY A 560 28.72 -14.76 -11.35
CA GLY A 560 29.30 -15.40 -10.17
C GLY A 560 29.20 -14.58 -8.88
N ARG A 561 28.49 -13.45 -8.88
CA ARG A 561 28.30 -12.62 -7.68
C ARG A 561 27.24 -13.25 -6.77
N LYS A 562 27.52 -13.33 -5.47
CA LYS A 562 26.54 -13.76 -4.46
C LYS A 562 25.30 -12.84 -4.47
N VAL A 563 24.13 -13.45 -4.36
CA VAL A 563 22.84 -12.76 -4.20
C VAL A 563 22.56 -12.63 -2.70
N GLU A 564 22.53 -11.40 -2.19
CA GLU A 564 22.11 -11.12 -0.82
C GLU A 564 20.57 -11.11 -0.74
N ALA A 565 20.02 -11.78 0.28
CA ALA A 565 18.57 -11.94 0.44
C ALA A 565 17.87 -10.57 0.52
N GLY A 566 16.81 -10.40 -0.28
CA GLY A 566 16.02 -9.17 -0.33
C GLY A 566 16.69 -7.99 -1.09
N GLN A 567 17.93 -8.13 -1.58
CA GLN A 567 18.57 -7.06 -2.35
C GLN A 567 17.98 -7.00 -3.78
N PRO A 568 17.56 -5.82 -4.27
CA PRO A 568 17.04 -5.68 -5.64
C PRO A 568 18.12 -5.94 -6.69
N ILE A 569 17.82 -6.83 -7.63
CA ILE A 569 18.66 -7.16 -8.79
C ILE A 569 18.01 -6.52 -10.02
N PRO A 570 18.62 -5.48 -10.63
CA PRO A 570 18.01 -4.77 -11.75
C PRO A 570 17.86 -5.69 -12.96
N MET A 571 16.74 -5.63 -13.66
CA MET A 571 16.45 -6.42 -14.86
C MET A 571 15.76 -5.54 -15.91
N ALA A 572 16.20 -5.64 -17.16
CA ALA A 572 15.57 -4.96 -18.29
C ALA A 572 14.27 -5.63 -18.72
N ALA A 573 13.40 -4.89 -19.40
CA ALA A 573 12.18 -5.42 -20.00
C ALA A 573 12.47 -6.61 -20.93
N GLY A 574 11.84 -7.76 -20.69
CA GLY A 574 12.07 -8.99 -21.47
C GLY A 574 13.37 -9.73 -21.15
N GLU A 575 14.21 -9.22 -20.24
CA GLU A 575 15.48 -9.85 -19.90
C GLU A 575 15.26 -11.21 -19.23
N THR A 576 16.11 -12.17 -19.59
CA THR A 576 16.24 -13.45 -18.90
C THR A 576 17.60 -13.53 -18.25
N ARG A 577 17.63 -13.73 -16.93
CA ARG A 577 18.86 -13.93 -16.18
C ARG A 577 18.96 -15.32 -15.63
N ARG A 578 20.17 -15.87 -15.67
CA ARG A 578 20.51 -17.16 -15.06
C ARG A 578 21.02 -16.95 -13.64
N PHE A 579 20.55 -17.80 -12.74
CA PHE A 579 20.99 -17.93 -11.37
C PHE A 579 21.46 -19.37 -11.13
N SER A 580 22.43 -19.52 -10.24
CA SER A 580 23.00 -20.81 -9.89
C SER A 580 22.99 -21.00 -8.38
N LEU A 581 22.61 -22.20 -7.94
CA LEU A 581 22.70 -22.65 -6.55
C LEU A 581 24.04 -23.34 -6.36
N TRP A 582 24.83 -22.85 -5.41
CA TRP A 582 26.15 -23.36 -5.10
C TRP A 582 26.17 -23.94 -3.69
N ARG A 583 26.75 -25.12 -3.54
CA ARG A 583 27.20 -25.63 -2.24
C ARG A 583 28.61 -25.12 -2.00
N LEU A 584 28.81 -24.47 -0.86
CA LEU A 584 30.13 -24.04 -0.40
C LEU A 584 30.99 -25.26 -0.07
N GLY A 585 32.28 -25.16 -0.38
CA GLY A 585 33.25 -26.24 -0.25
C GLY A 585 33.61 -26.61 1.20
N THR A 586 33.44 -25.67 2.13
CA THR A 586 33.64 -25.85 3.56
C THR A 586 32.30 -25.90 4.26
N LEU A 587 32.00 -27.07 4.85
CA LEU A 587 30.82 -27.27 5.69
C LEU A 587 31.27 -27.15 7.14
N ALA A 588 30.64 -26.27 7.93
CA ALA A 588 30.86 -26.29 9.37
C ALA A 588 30.21 -27.56 9.94
N GLY A 589 30.81 -28.17 10.96
CA GLY A 589 30.22 -29.35 11.60
C GLY A 589 28.80 -29.09 12.13
N SER A 590 28.47 -27.85 12.50
CA SER A 590 27.12 -27.44 12.88
C SER A 590 26.11 -27.59 11.75
N ASP A 591 26.52 -27.33 10.51
CA ASP A 591 25.63 -27.28 9.34
C ASP A 591 25.05 -28.64 8.96
N LEU A 592 25.72 -29.72 9.39
CA LEU A 592 25.32 -31.09 9.12
C LEU A 592 24.41 -31.69 10.20
N ARG A 593 24.26 -31.04 11.37
CA ARG A 593 23.44 -31.55 12.47
C ARG A 593 21.93 -31.49 12.20
N ASP A 594 21.50 -30.61 11.29
CA ASP A 594 20.08 -30.36 11.00
C ASP A 594 19.46 -31.37 10.00
N GLY A 595 20.23 -32.37 9.56
CA GLY A 595 19.73 -33.55 8.85
C GLY A 595 20.37 -33.78 7.48
N LYS A 596 20.22 -35.01 6.96
CA LYS A 596 20.74 -35.42 5.64
C LYS A 596 19.99 -34.78 4.47
N ALA A 597 18.86 -34.12 4.73
CA ALA A 597 18.03 -33.46 3.73
C ALA A 597 17.64 -32.08 4.24
N ALA A 598 18.01 -31.03 3.50
CA ALA A 598 17.58 -29.67 3.76
C ALA A 598 16.53 -29.25 2.74
N ALA A 599 15.42 -28.68 3.20
CA ALA A 599 14.46 -28.02 2.32
C ALA A 599 15.08 -26.71 1.82
N LEU A 600 15.14 -26.53 0.50
CA LEU A 600 15.51 -25.28 -0.13
C LEU A 600 14.20 -24.59 -0.53
N ALA A 601 13.86 -23.50 0.15
CA ALA A 601 12.73 -22.65 -0.20
C ALA A 601 13.21 -21.20 -0.37
N PHE A 602 13.01 -20.66 -1.56
CA PHE A 602 13.24 -19.24 -1.82
C PHE A 602 12.18 -18.69 -2.76
N ALA A 603 11.85 -17.41 -2.58
CA ALA A 603 10.84 -16.72 -3.37
C ALA A 603 11.49 -15.63 -4.23
N VAL A 604 11.16 -15.63 -5.51
CA VAL A 604 11.55 -14.56 -6.43
C VAL A 604 10.36 -13.61 -6.56
N ALA A 605 10.51 -12.38 -6.09
CA ALA A 605 9.47 -11.36 -6.15
C ALA A 605 9.90 -10.18 -7.04
N PRO A 606 8.96 -9.54 -7.75
CA PRO A 606 9.25 -8.28 -8.42
C PRO A 606 9.50 -7.18 -7.38
N ALA A 607 10.46 -6.31 -7.66
CA ALA A 607 10.71 -5.09 -6.90
C ALA A 607 10.28 -3.86 -7.72
N ALA A 608 9.97 -2.78 -7.01
CA ALA A 608 9.49 -1.54 -7.60
C ALA A 608 10.40 -1.09 -8.77
N PRO A 609 9.83 -0.65 -9.91
CA PRO A 609 8.41 -0.33 -10.13
C PRO A 609 7.51 -1.52 -10.47
N TRP A 610 8.03 -2.75 -10.57
CA TRP A 610 7.19 -3.91 -10.84
C TRP A 610 6.35 -4.31 -9.61
N SER A 611 5.17 -4.86 -9.88
CA SER A 611 4.28 -5.52 -8.93
C SER A 611 3.89 -6.90 -9.47
N GLY A 612 3.63 -7.85 -8.58
CA GLY A 612 3.29 -9.22 -8.96
C GLY A 612 3.47 -10.19 -7.80
N GLU A 613 2.90 -11.38 -7.93
CA GLU A 613 3.07 -12.44 -6.93
C GLU A 613 4.51 -12.95 -6.94
N ALA A 614 5.02 -13.27 -5.74
CA ALA A 614 6.29 -13.94 -5.61
C ALA A 614 6.17 -15.39 -6.12
N VAL A 615 7.13 -15.83 -6.92
CA VAL A 615 7.20 -17.22 -7.37
C VAL A 615 8.11 -17.99 -6.42
N THR A 616 7.55 -18.92 -5.68
CA THR A 616 8.29 -19.79 -4.76
C THR A 616 8.93 -20.95 -5.53
N VAL A 617 10.22 -21.16 -5.32
CA VAL A 617 10.97 -22.31 -5.79
C VAL A 617 11.28 -23.21 -4.60
N ASN A 618 10.87 -24.47 -4.70
CA ASN A 618 11.08 -25.48 -3.65
C ASN A 618 11.91 -26.64 -4.18
N ALA A 619 12.88 -27.10 -3.42
CA ALA A 619 13.60 -28.35 -3.65
C ALA A 619 14.07 -28.97 -2.34
N THR A 620 14.50 -30.23 -2.39
CA THR A 620 15.16 -30.90 -1.27
C THR A 620 16.60 -31.18 -1.63
N LEU A 621 17.57 -30.72 -0.84
CA LEU A 621 18.98 -31.05 -1.00
C LEU A 621 19.34 -32.19 -0.06
N THR A 622 19.60 -33.37 -0.63
CA THR A 622 20.08 -34.54 0.11
C THR A 622 21.61 -34.63 0.04
N LEU A 623 22.24 -34.67 1.20
CA LEU A 623 23.68 -34.84 1.34
C LEU A 623 24.02 -36.34 1.41
N ASP A 624 24.74 -36.82 0.40
CA ASP A 624 25.19 -38.21 0.33
C ASP A 624 26.49 -38.37 1.12
N VAL A 625 26.42 -39.13 2.22
CA VAL A 625 27.53 -39.39 3.13
C VAL A 625 27.96 -40.85 2.94
N PRO A 626 29.22 -41.13 2.55
CA PRO A 626 29.69 -42.51 2.38
C PRO A 626 29.55 -43.33 3.68
N PRO A 627 29.30 -44.65 3.61
CA PRO A 627 29.07 -45.47 4.80
C PRO A 627 30.34 -45.64 5.63
N LEU A 628 30.21 -45.38 6.93
CA LEU A 628 31.23 -45.55 7.94
C LEU A 628 31.44 -47.02 8.28
N THR A 629 32.69 -47.49 8.34
CA THR A 629 33.01 -48.87 8.74
C THR A 629 34.05 -48.91 9.86
N LEU A 630 33.81 -49.80 10.84
CA LEU A 630 34.66 -49.99 12.02
C LEU A 630 35.23 -51.42 12.02
N ARG A 631 36.56 -51.57 11.98
CA ARG A 631 37.23 -52.88 11.88
C ARG A 631 38.19 -53.12 13.05
N LEU A 632 38.08 -54.25 13.74
CA LEU A 632 39.04 -54.65 14.79
C LEU A 632 40.41 -54.96 14.17
N VAL A 633 41.47 -54.33 14.66
CA VAL A 633 42.85 -54.43 14.14
C VAL A 633 43.72 -55.31 15.03
N SER A 634 43.68 -55.10 16.35
CA SER A 634 44.48 -55.88 17.30
C SER A 634 43.91 -55.86 18.71
N VAL A 635 44.23 -56.87 19.50
CA VAL A 635 43.92 -56.95 20.94
C VAL A 635 45.22 -57.22 21.69
N SER A 636 45.56 -56.44 22.71
CA SER A 636 46.79 -56.62 23.50
C SER A 636 46.51 -56.65 25.00
N GLN A 637 47.14 -57.60 25.68
CA GLN A 637 47.29 -57.67 27.14
C GLN A 637 48.75 -57.31 27.44
N SER A 638 49.01 -56.53 28.49
CA SER A 638 50.31 -55.87 28.73
C SER A 638 51.53 -56.79 28.95
N SER A 639 51.47 -58.07 28.62
CA SER A 639 52.62 -58.99 28.67
C SER A 639 52.76 -59.99 27.53
N GLU A 640 51.73 -60.26 26.69
CA GLU A 640 51.86 -61.11 25.48
C GLU A 640 50.79 -60.73 24.43
N PRO A 641 51.14 -60.63 23.12
CA PRO A 641 50.15 -60.45 22.05
C PRO A 641 49.30 -61.72 21.88
N GLY A 642 48.04 -61.65 22.28
CA GLY A 642 47.09 -62.76 22.20
C GLY A 642 46.45 -62.94 20.82
N SER A 643 45.94 -64.16 20.55
CA SER A 643 45.20 -64.49 19.34
C SER A 643 43.87 -63.72 19.22
N LEU A 644 43.39 -63.49 17.99
CA LEU A 644 42.10 -62.85 17.66
C LEU A 644 40.84 -63.60 18.18
N ASN A 645 40.98 -64.72 18.91
CA ASN A 645 39.88 -65.60 19.33
C ASN A 645 39.20 -65.20 20.66
N GLY A 646 39.45 -63.99 21.17
CA GLY A 646 38.78 -63.43 22.35
C GLY A 646 39.71 -63.12 23.51
N LEU A 647 39.25 -62.24 24.41
CA LEU A 647 40.03 -61.72 25.53
C LEU A 647 39.74 -62.52 26.82
N VAL A 648 40.73 -63.26 27.34
CA VAL A 648 40.62 -63.92 28.66
C VAL A 648 41.15 -62.98 29.73
N VAL A 649 40.29 -62.53 30.64
CA VAL A 649 40.65 -61.57 31.70
C VAL A 649 40.39 -62.17 33.08
N PRO A 650 41.43 -62.57 33.83
CA PRO A 650 41.26 -62.99 35.22
C PRO A 650 40.67 -61.85 36.06
N ALA A 651 39.70 -62.14 36.94
CA ALA A 651 38.99 -61.13 37.73
C ALA A 651 39.91 -60.23 38.59
N ARG A 652 41.12 -60.70 38.95
CA ARG A 652 42.12 -59.89 39.66
C ARG A 652 42.82 -58.88 38.75
N GLU A 653 42.98 -59.17 37.47
CA GLU A 653 43.64 -58.26 36.52
C GLU A 653 42.71 -57.16 35.99
N LEU A 654 41.40 -57.38 36.03
CA LEU A 654 40.37 -56.36 35.80
C LEU A 654 40.59 -55.09 36.64
N THR A 655 41.13 -55.23 37.86
CA THR A 655 41.46 -54.08 38.74
C THR A 655 42.68 -53.29 38.33
N ARG A 656 43.59 -53.90 37.57
CA ARG A 656 44.85 -53.27 37.15
C ARG A 656 44.70 -52.51 35.82
N GLY A 657 43.66 -52.80 35.03
CA GLY A 657 43.26 -51.99 33.88
C GLY A 657 44.18 -52.07 32.65
N ASN A 658 44.80 -53.23 32.41
CA ASN A 658 45.88 -53.42 31.42
C ASN A 658 45.44 -54.06 30.08
N PHE A 659 44.22 -53.82 29.61
CA PHE A 659 43.67 -54.44 28.40
C PHE A 659 43.29 -53.38 27.37
N SER A 660 43.83 -53.48 26.14
CA SER A 660 43.51 -52.56 25.05
C SER A 660 43.12 -53.28 23.75
N ALA A 661 42.08 -52.80 23.08
CA ALA A 661 41.70 -53.23 21.73
C ALA A 661 41.81 -52.05 20.75
N GLN A 662 42.35 -52.26 19.56
CA GLN A 662 42.51 -51.22 18.54
C GLN A 662 41.56 -51.46 17.36
N TYR A 663 40.87 -50.42 16.92
CA TYR A 663 39.95 -50.43 15.78
C TYR A 663 40.41 -49.44 14.71
N ALA A 664 40.39 -49.84 13.43
CA ALA A 664 40.55 -48.95 12.29
C ALA A 664 39.19 -48.38 11.89
N LEU A 665 39.18 -47.08 11.58
CA LEU A 665 37.98 -46.35 11.20
C LEU A 665 38.12 -45.82 9.77
N ASP A 666 37.39 -46.45 8.85
CA ASP A 666 37.41 -46.07 7.44
C ASP A 666 36.21 -45.17 7.12
N ASN A 667 36.43 -44.13 6.30
CA ASN A 667 35.42 -43.16 5.84
C ASN A 667 34.80 -42.25 6.93
N ALA A 668 35.51 -41.96 8.03
CA ALA A 668 35.09 -40.91 8.96
C ALA A 668 35.05 -39.55 8.25
N VAL A 669 33.94 -38.83 8.41
CA VAL A 669 33.82 -37.46 7.92
C VAL A 669 34.70 -36.55 8.78
N ILE A 670 34.63 -36.69 10.11
CA ILE A 670 35.49 -35.98 11.05
C ILE A 670 36.44 -36.98 11.73
N ALA A 671 37.73 -36.66 11.77
CA ALA A 671 38.69 -37.45 12.55
C ALA A 671 38.31 -37.39 14.04
N PRO A 672 38.30 -38.52 14.77
CA PRO A 672 37.94 -38.52 16.17
C PRO A 672 38.87 -37.59 16.95
N ASP A 673 38.29 -36.56 17.57
CA ASP A 673 39.01 -35.65 18.46
C ASP A 673 39.24 -36.38 19.79
N PRO A 674 40.50 -36.52 20.27
CA PRO A 674 40.81 -37.19 21.53
C PRO A 674 40.09 -36.58 22.73
N GLU A 675 39.72 -35.29 22.71
CA GLU A 675 38.98 -34.66 23.81
C GLU A 675 37.48 -35.01 23.83
N THR A 676 36.91 -35.45 22.70
CA THR A 676 35.48 -35.79 22.55
C THR A 676 35.23 -37.28 22.25
N ALA A 677 36.29 -38.08 22.22
CA ALA A 677 36.23 -39.52 21.94
C ALA A 677 35.30 -40.28 22.89
N ASP A 678 35.15 -39.78 24.13
CA ASP A 678 34.28 -40.39 25.14
C ASP A 678 32.78 -40.24 24.83
N GLU A 679 32.36 -39.24 24.04
CA GLU A 679 30.97 -39.04 23.63
C GLU A 679 30.59 -39.79 22.34
N THR A 680 31.60 -40.10 21.52
CA THR A 680 31.41 -40.60 20.15
C THR A 680 31.48 -42.12 20.07
N VAL A 681 32.28 -42.75 20.91
CA VAL A 681 32.30 -44.21 21.01
C VAL A 681 31.16 -44.62 21.96
N ALA A 682 30.58 -45.82 21.85
CA ALA A 682 29.77 -46.53 22.85
C ALA A 682 30.34 -47.95 23.00
N VAL A 683 30.73 -48.39 24.21
CA VAL A 683 31.13 -49.78 24.46
C VAL A 683 30.09 -50.37 25.39
N ASN A 684 29.33 -51.33 24.88
CA ASN A 684 28.30 -52.01 25.65
C ASN A 684 28.71 -53.46 25.85
N VAL A 685 28.60 -53.96 27.08
CA VAL A 685 28.93 -55.35 27.43
C VAL A 685 27.65 -56.04 27.85
N ASP A 686 27.29 -57.13 27.18
CA ASP A 686 26.04 -57.84 27.46
C ASP A 686 26.15 -58.64 28.78
N GLY A 687 25.22 -58.39 29.72
CA GLY A 687 25.15 -59.03 31.04
C GLY A 687 23.89 -58.67 31.87
N LEU A 688 23.51 -59.51 32.82
CA LEU A 688 22.26 -59.48 33.62
C LEU A 688 22.18 -58.28 34.58
N PHE A 689 23.31 -57.61 34.86
CA PHE A 689 23.41 -56.45 35.76
C PHE A 689 23.92 -55.17 35.09
N GLY A 690 23.70 -54.99 33.78
CA GLY A 690 24.19 -53.86 32.97
C GLY A 690 23.87 -52.44 33.48
N GLY A 691 23.03 -52.28 34.51
CA GLY A 691 22.76 -50.99 35.18
C GLY A 691 23.49 -50.76 36.52
N LEU A 692 24.00 -51.79 37.20
CA LEU A 692 24.63 -51.70 38.54
C LEU A 692 26.14 -51.87 38.50
N VAL A 693 26.64 -52.73 37.60
CA VAL A 693 28.05 -52.79 37.21
C VAL A 693 28.21 -51.81 36.06
N GLY A 694 28.12 -50.52 36.37
CA GLY A 694 28.15 -49.45 35.37
C GLY A 694 29.37 -49.60 34.50
N SER A 695 29.11 -49.88 33.21
CA SER A 695 29.98 -49.86 32.03
C SER A 695 31.43 -50.35 32.23
N VAL A 696 32.15 -50.48 31.14
CA VAL A 696 33.60 -50.60 31.20
C VAL A 696 34.16 -49.18 30.98
N GLY A 697 35.01 -48.73 31.89
CA GLY A 697 35.64 -47.41 31.94
C GLY A 697 36.59 -47.25 30.79
N ARG A 698 36.29 -46.25 29.98
CA ARG A 698 37.02 -45.83 28.80
C ARG A 698 38.32 -45.14 29.14
N VAL A 699 39.33 -45.45 28.34
CA VAL A 699 40.21 -44.42 27.78
C VAL A 699 40.24 -44.70 26.28
N ALA A 700 39.53 -43.87 25.50
CA ALA A 700 39.68 -43.87 24.06
C ALA A 700 40.90 -43.01 23.72
N ASP A 701 42.07 -43.64 23.58
CA ASP A 701 43.30 -42.93 23.21
C ASP A 701 43.46 -42.99 21.68
N ALA A 702 43.11 -41.90 21.00
CA ALA A 702 43.31 -41.75 19.55
C ALA A 702 44.80 -41.51 19.26
N ARG A 703 45.61 -42.57 19.33
CA ARG A 703 47.08 -42.48 19.23
C ARG A 703 47.59 -42.14 17.82
N THR A 704 46.74 -42.30 16.80
CA THR A 704 47.06 -42.02 15.39
C THR A 704 45.77 -41.82 14.58
N ALA A 705 45.78 -40.92 13.58
CA ALA A 705 44.62 -40.64 12.73
C ALA A 705 44.02 -41.93 12.15
N GLY A 706 42.79 -42.26 12.58
CA GLY A 706 42.04 -43.43 12.10
C GLY A 706 42.18 -44.73 12.91
N ILE A 707 42.93 -44.73 14.02
CA ILE A 707 43.01 -45.89 14.95
C ILE A 707 42.46 -45.50 16.32
N LEU A 708 41.39 -46.19 16.75
CA LEU A 708 40.74 -46.03 18.04
C LEU A 708 41.23 -47.12 19.00
N GLY A 709 42.02 -46.75 20.02
CA GLY A 709 42.36 -47.65 21.13
C GLY A 709 41.26 -47.62 22.19
N ILE A 710 40.84 -48.78 22.70
CA ILE A 710 39.82 -48.91 23.75
C ILE A 710 40.41 -49.69 24.91
N ASP A 711 40.59 -49.01 26.04
CA ASP A 711 40.94 -49.66 27.30
C ASP A 711 39.70 -50.15 28.04
N VAL A 712 39.77 -51.37 28.60
CA VAL A 712 38.67 -51.99 29.35
C VAL A 712 38.97 -51.94 30.86
N ARG A 713 38.24 -51.10 31.62
CA ARG A 713 38.34 -50.99 33.09
C ARG A 713 36.96 -51.08 33.78
N PRO A 714 36.83 -51.35 35.09
CA PRO A 714 35.56 -51.15 35.79
C PRO A 714 35.30 -49.64 36.04
N VAL A 715 34.12 -49.10 35.72
CA VAL A 715 33.82 -47.64 35.85
C VAL A 715 33.42 -47.25 37.27
N SER A 716 32.85 -48.18 38.02
CA SER A 716 32.28 -47.92 39.35
C SER A 716 33.30 -48.20 40.44
N SER A 717 33.51 -47.22 41.35
CA SER A 717 34.28 -47.42 42.58
C SER A 717 33.61 -48.38 43.57
N PHE A 718 32.33 -48.73 43.32
CA PHE A 718 31.55 -49.73 44.06
C PHE A 718 31.57 -51.11 43.39
N TRP A 719 32.40 -51.32 42.37
CA TRP A 719 32.58 -52.64 41.80
C TRP A 719 33.12 -53.58 42.89
N CYS A 720 32.50 -54.75 43.00
CA CYS A 720 32.79 -55.72 44.04
C CYS A 720 32.65 -57.11 43.43
N LEU A 721 33.61 -57.99 43.73
CA LEU A 721 33.58 -59.38 43.28
C LEU A 721 32.31 -60.13 43.71
N CYS A 722 31.60 -59.64 44.73
CA CYS A 722 30.29 -60.13 45.17
C CYS A 722 29.26 -60.12 44.02
N PHE A 723 29.21 -59.05 43.21
CA PHE A 723 28.22 -58.90 42.14
C PHE A 723 28.52 -59.79 40.92
N LEU A 724 29.78 -59.85 40.49
CA LEU A 724 30.20 -60.74 39.39
C LEU A 724 30.03 -62.22 39.76
N GLY A 725 30.28 -62.59 41.02
CA GLY A 725 30.02 -63.94 41.53
C GLY A 725 28.53 -64.30 41.57
N LEU A 726 27.66 -63.35 41.92
CA LEU A 726 26.21 -63.51 41.85
C LEU A 726 25.71 -63.71 40.41
N GLU A 727 26.28 -62.99 39.44
CA GLU A 727 25.95 -63.14 38.02
C GLU A 727 26.39 -64.48 37.45
N HIS A 728 27.63 -64.92 37.73
CA HIS A 728 28.08 -66.27 37.35
C HIS A 728 27.18 -67.36 37.95
N TRP A 729 26.74 -67.18 39.19
CA TRP A 729 25.81 -68.11 39.84
C TRP A 729 24.41 -68.12 39.19
N TYR A 730 23.86 -66.95 38.83
CA TYR A 730 22.53 -66.86 38.23
C TYR A 730 22.49 -67.15 36.72
N ALA A 731 23.50 -66.76 35.96
CA ALA A 731 23.52 -66.79 34.48
C ALA A 731 24.29 -67.99 33.89
N GLY A 732 25.12 -68.68 34.68
CA GLY A 732 25.78 -69.93 34.28
C GLY A 732 26.77 -69.83 33.12
N THR A 733 27.28 -68.64 32.78
CA THR A 733 28.23 -68.45 31.68
C THR A 733 29.41 -67.57 32.11
N ASP A 734 30.60 -67.91 31.59
CA ASP A 734 31.84 -67.13 31.75
C ASP A 734 32.15 -66.29 30.50
N ARG A 735 31.29 -66.34 29.48
CA ARG A 735 31.45 -65.68 28.19
C ARG A 735 30.58 -64.45 28.12
N HIS A 736 31.20 -63.31 27.85
CA HIS A 736 30.54 -62.03 27.62
C HIS A 736 30.91 -61.52 26.22
N GLU A 737 30.05 -60.74 25.58
CA GLU A 737 30.37 -60.02 24.34
C GLU A 737 30.36 -58.51 24.63
N ALA A 738 31.40 -57.82 24.16
CA ALA A 738 31.45 -56.37 24.13
C ALA A 738 31.16 -55.89 22.70
N THR A 739 30.12 -55.08 22.53
CA THR A 739 29.87 -54.35 21.27
C THR A 739 30.47 -52.96 21.37
N VAL A 740 31.43 -52.68 20.50
CA VAL A 740 32.00 -51.35 20.29
C VAL A 740 31.26 -50.70 19.14
N THR A 741 30.55 -49.62 19.43
CA THR A 741 29.92 -48.76 18.44
C THR A 741 30.68 -47.44 18.38
N TYR A 742 31.04 -46.98 17.20
CA TYR A 742 31.46 -45.60 16.99
C TYR A 742 30.33 -44.84 16.32
N THR A 743 29.99 -43.68 16.86
CA THR A 743 29.07 -42.70 16.30
C THR A 743 29.88 -41.47 15.95
N ASP A 744 29.81 -41.01 14.70
CA ASP A 744 30.45 -39.77 14.28
C ASP A 744 30.06 -38.61 15.24
N PRO A 745 30.97 -37.66 15.58
CA PRO A 745 30.65 -36.45 16.36
C PRO A 745 29.40 -35.68 15.90
N LEU A 746 29.04 -35.79 14.62
CA LEU A 746 27.86 -35.19 14.03
C LEU A 746 26.59 -36.06 14.11
N LYS A 747 26.70 -37.28 14.66
CA LYS A 747 25.63 -38.29 14.79
C LYS A 747 24.98 -38.71 13.46
N LEU A 748 25.65 -38.47 12.33
CA LEU A 748 25.14 -38.76 10.99
C LEU A 748 25.11 -40.27 10.66
N GLN A 749 26.06 -41.01 11.23
CA GLN A 749 26.28 -42.43 11.00
C GLN A 749 26.90 -43.09 12.23
N SER A 750 26.66 -44.39 12.38
CA SER A 750 27.28 -45.22 13.40
C SER A 750 27.74 -46.55 12.79
N ALA A 751 28.88 -47.05 13.23
CA ALA A 751 29.40 -48.36 12.87
C ALA A 751 29.69 -49.16 14.14
N SER A 752 29.40 -50.47 14.15
CA SER A 752 29.63 -51.33 15.32
C SER A 752 30.44 -52.57 15.01
N SER A 753 31.15 -53.06 16.01
CA SER A 753 32.00 -54.25 15.95
C SER A 753 31.93 -55.01 17.28
N ARG A 754 31.98 -56.34 17.25
CA ARG A 754 31.84 -57.21 18.45
C ARG A 754 33.19 -57.79 18.88
N LEU A 755 33.40 -57.89 20.19
CA LEU A 755 34.60 -58.41 20.84
C LEU A 755 34.21 -59.41 21.96
N PRO A 756 34.57 -60.70 21.84
CA PRO A 756 34.30 -61.68 22.90
C PRO A 756 35.26 -61.54 24.10
N LEU A 757 34.71 -61.64 25.31
CA LEU A 757 35.37 -61.53 26.63
C LEU A 757 35.13 -62.79 27.49
N TYR A 758 36.14 -63.26 28.23
CA TYR A 758 36.06 -64.44 29.10
C TYR A 758 36.59 -64.15 30.52
N LEU A 759 35.78 -64.37 31.57
CA LEU A 759 36.04 -63.89 32.95
C LEU A 759 35.99 -65.01 34.02
N PRO A 760 37.11 -65.66 34.39
CA PRO A 760 37.11 -66.68 35.45
C PRO A 760 37.09 -66.08 36.87
N ILE A 761 36.17 -66.55 37.75
CA ILE A 761 35.96 -66.04 39.14
C ILE A 761 36.19 -67.14 40.20
N ALA A 762 36.84 -66.80 41.33
CA ALA A 762 37.09 -67.71 42.46
C ALA A 762 36.20 -67.42 43.69
N TRP A 763 35.42 -68.42 44.16
CA TRP A 763 34.38 -68.32 45.19
C TRP A 763 34.78 -67.71 46.54
N GLN A 764 36.01 -67.96 47.02
CA GLN A 764 36.46 -67.47 48.33
C GLN A 764 36.54 -65.94 48.40
N GLN A 765 36.80 -65.28 47.26
CA GLN A 765 36.96 -63.83 47.20
C GLN A 765 35.60 -63.12 47.19
N THR A 766 34.59 -63.75 46.60
CA THR A 766 33.20 -63.28 46.59
C THR A 766 32.65 -63.16 48.01
N GLY A 767 32.83 -64.19 48.85
CA GLY A 767 32.25 -64.24 50.21
C GLY A 767 32.74 -63.14 51.16
N LEU A 768 34.05 -62.86 51.18
CA LEU A 768 34.63 -61.82 52.04
C LEU A 768 34.10 -60.42 51.68
N SER A 769 33.92 -60.16 50.38
CA SER A 769 33.49 -58.87 49.88
C SER A 769 32.02 -58.57 50.20
N CYS A 770 31.15 -59.60 50.21
CA CYS A 770 29.75 -59.42 50.59
C CYS A 770 29.59 -59.04 52.08
N ALA A 771 30.41 -59.60 52.99
CA ALA A 771 30.31 -59.34 54.43
C ALA A 771 30.65 -57.88 54.82
N LEU A 772 31.66 -57.30 54.17
CA LEU A 772 32.08 -55.91 54.40
C LEU A 772 31.01 -54.89 53.98
N ASN A 773 30.32 -55.13 52.86
CA ASN A 773 29.26 -54.24 52.38
C ASN A 773 28.05 -54.18 53.33
N LEU A 774 27.71 -55.31 53.97
CA LEU A 774 26.61 -55.36 54.94
C LEU A 774 26.88 -54.46 56.16
N LEU A 775 28.13 -54.43 56.64
CA LEU A 775 28.54 -53.61 57.77
C LEU A 775 28.46 -52.10 57.45
N TYR A 776 28.88 -51.69 56.26
CA TYR A 776 28.79 -50.30 55.81
C TYR A 776 27.35 -49.80 55.73
N LEU A 777 26.43 -50.63 55.26
CA LEU A 777 25.01 -50.28 55.14
C LEU A 777 24.38 -49.98 56.51
N LEU A 778 24.71 -50.77 57.53
CA LEU A 778 24.23 -50.58 58.90
C LEU A 778 24.70 -49.25 59.49
N LEU A 779 25.96 -48.87 59.29
CA LEU A 779 26.51 -47.59 59.76
C LEU A 779 25.83 -46.39 59.07
N LEU A 780 25.56 -46.51 57.77
CA LEU A 780 24.89 -45.45 57.00
C LEU A 780 23.48 -45.17 57.53
N VAL A 781 22.70 -46.22 57.83
CA VAL A 781 21.34 -46.09 58.38
C VAL A 781 21.35 -45.36 59.73
N MET A 782 22.33 -45.63 60.59
CA MET A 782 22.46 -44.94 61.88
C MET A 782 22.81 -43.45 61.72
N LEU A 783 23.71 -43.12 60.78
CA LEU A 783 24.08 -41.74 60.48
C LEU A 783 22.86 -40.94 59.97
N LEU A 784 22.07 -41.53 59.07
CA LEU A 784 20.90 -40.89 58.49
C LEU A 784 19.85 -40.51 59.55
N ARG A 785 19.63 -41.40 60.53
CA ARG A 785 18.74 -41.13 61.66
C ARG A 785 19.23 -39.97 62.52
N GLY A 786 20.53 -39.88 62.77
CA GLY A 786 21.14 -38.76 63.51
C GLY A 786 20.96 -37.41 62.80
N VAL A 787 21.13 -37.39 61.48
CA VAL A 787 20.92 -36.19 60.66
C VAL A 787 19.45 -35.76 60.68
N LEU A 788 18.51 -36.70 60.54
CA LEU A 788 17.07 -36.39 60.58
C LEU A 788 16.63 -35.80 61.92
N ALA A 789 17.13 -36.34 63.03
CA ALA A 789 16.85 -35.80 64.37
C ALA A 789 17.41 -34.38 64.54
N TRP A 790 18.59 -34.09 63.99
CA TRP A 790 19.18 -32.75 64.02
C TRP A 790 18.33 -31.72 63.26
N VAL A 791 17.82 -32.09 62.07
CA VAL A 791 17.00 -31.21 61.21
C VAL A 791 15.64 -30.88 61.85
N ARG A 792 15.05 -31.77 62.65
CA ARG A 792 13.72 -31.55 63.27
C ARG A 792 13.72 -30.62 64.50
N THR A 793 14.89 -30.25 65.03
CA THR A 793 14.98 -29.36 66.21
C THR A 793 14.80 -27.87 65.87
N ASN A 794 13.65 -27.28 66.23
CA ASN A 794 13.42 -25.82 66.11
C ASN A 794 14.31 -24.99 67.07
N ARG A 795 14.90 -23.90 66.55
CA ARG A 795 15.83 -23.01 67.26
C ARG A 795 15.47 -21.55 67.06
N PHE A 796 15.83 -20.69 68.01
CA PHE A 796 15.68 -19.25 67.79
C PHE A 796 16.61 -18.77 66.65
N PRO A 797 16.17 -17.82 65.80
CA PRO A 797 17.03 -17.23 64.78
C PRO A 797 18.33 -16.67 65.39
N SER A 798 19.45 -16.78 64.68
CA SER A 798 20.78 -16.44 65.22
C SER A 798 20.95 -15.00 65.68
N ARG A 799 20.16 -14.07 65.12
CA ARG A 799 20.15 -12.64 65.47
C ARG A 799 18.96 -12.22 66.31
N SER A 800 18.09 -13.17 66.67
CA SER A 800 16.92 -12.84 67.46
C SER A 800 17.33 -12.38 68.85
N VAL A 801 16.77 -11.24 69.21
CA VAL A 801 16.99 -10.59 70.48
C VAL A 801 15.64 -10.25 71.07
N ILE A 802 15.60 -10.18 72.38
CA ILE A 802 14.49 -9.57 73.08
C ILE A 802 14.95 -8.22 73.58
N GLU A 803 14.21 -7.20 73.23
CA GLU A 803 14.44 -5.83 73.65
C GLU A 803 13.69 -5.60 74.96
N VAL A 804 14.40 -5.26 76.03
CA VAL A 804 13.82 -4.95 77.33
C VAL A 804 14.00 -3.45 77.59
N GLN A 805 12.90 -2.71 77.61
CA GLN A 805 12.85 -1.28 77.88
C GLN A 805 12.37 -1.07 79.32
N GLU A 806 13.10 -0.31 80.13
CA GLU A 806 12.78 -0.04 81.54
C GLU A 806 12.61 1.49 81.77
N GLY A 807 11.37 1.97 81.60
CA GLY A 807 11.05 3.39 81.76
C GLY A 807 11.70 4.26 80.69
N ARG A 808 12.49 5.25 81.11
CA ARG A 808 13.24 6.15 80.21
C ARG A 808 14.68 5.69 79.94
N SER A 809 15.11 4.52 80.46
CA SER A 809 16.45 4.02 80.18
C SER A 809 16.58 3.56 78.72
N LEU A 810 17.82 3.55 78.21
CA LEU A 810 18.11 2.92 76.92
C LEU A 810 17.70 1.43 76.95
N PRO A 811 17.11 0.89 75.87
CA PRO A 811 16.68 -0.49 75.81
C PRO A 811 17.85 -1.47 75.90
N ARG A 812 17.69 -2.55 76.67
CA ARG A 812 18.67 -3.64 76.81
C ARG A 812 18.27 -4.80 75.92
N PHE A 813 19.16 -5.21 75.02
CA PHE A 813 18.94 -6.37 74.14
C PHE A 813 19.56 -7.64 74.74
N GLN A 814 18.78 -8.71 74.86
CA GLN A 814 19.28 -10.04 75.24
C GLN A 814 19.08 -11.02 74.09
N ARG A 815 20.13 -11.78 73.73
CA ARG A 815 20.05 -12.78 72.65
C ARG A 815 19.18 -13.97 73.08
N LEU A 816 18.24 -14.36 72.23
CA LEU A 816 17.37 -15.51 72.48
C LEU A 816 18.07 -16.83 72.13
N ARG A 817 18.91 -16.86 71.10
CA ARG A 817 19.70 -18.05 70.79
C ARG A 817 20.92 -18.14 71.71
N GLY A 818 21.12 -19.28 72.36
CA GLY A 818 22.36 -19.55 73.11
C GLY A 818 23.24 -20.60 72.44
N ASN A 819 24.50 -20.67 72.87
CA ASN A 819 25.56 -21.44 72.22
C ASN A 819 25.60 -22.94 72.59
N ASN A 820 24.63 -23.48 73.31
CA ASN A 820 24.81 -24.76 74.04
C ASN A 820 24.28 -26.03 73.32
N TYR A 821 24.46 -26.16 72.01
CA TYR A 821 24.17 -27.42 71.31
C TYR A 821 25.45 -28.13 70.83
N THR A 822 25.94 -29.08 71.63
CA THR A 822 27.02 -30.00 71.29
C THR A 822 26.47 -31.25 70.58
N TRP A 823 27.26 -31.87 69.68
CA TRP A 823 26.90 -33.13 68.98
C TRP A 823 26.44 -34.24 69.93
N ALA A 824 26.95 -34.25 71.16
CA ALA A 824 26.52 -35.16 72.22
C ALA A 824 25.01 -35.07 72.53
N ARG A 825 24.41 -33.86 72.50
CA ARG A 825 22.96 -33.68 72.70
C ARG A 825 22.12 -34.17 71.53
N VAL A 826 22.66 -34.11 70.30
CA VAL A 826 22.00 -34.66 69.10
C VAL A 826 21.98 -36.19 69.17
N TRP A 827 23.08 -36.80 69.61
CA TRP A 827 23.13 -38.25 69.88
C TRP A 827 22.23 -38.66 71.04
N PHE A 828 22.13 -37.85 72.10
CA PHE A 828 21.18 -38.10 73.21
C PHE A 828 19.72 -37.96 72.78
N ALA A 829 19.42 -37.08 71.82
CA ALA A 829 18.08 -36.87 71.27
C ALA A 829 17.55 -38.08 70.49
N LEU A 830 18.44 -38.92 69.92
CA LEU A 830 18.06 -40.21 69.32
C LEU A 830 17.37 -41.16 70.32
N PHE A 831 17.48 -40.90 71.63
CA PHE A 831 16.90 -41.73 72.70
C PHE A 831 15.86 -41.02 73.59
N THR A 832 15.75 -39.69 73.59
CA THR A 832 14.96 -38.93 74.61
C THR A 832 13.87 -37.97 74.08
N GLY A 833 13.66 -37.90 72.76
CA GLY A 833 12.61 -37.04 72.14
C GLY A 833 13.09 -35.62 71.80
N ASP A 834 12.35 -34.92 70.93
CA ASP A 834 12.79 -33.70 70.22
C ASP A 834 13.06 -32.50 71.16
N PRO A 835 14.31 -32.03 71.27
CA PRO A 835 14.64 -30.95 72.19
C PRO A 835 14.56 -29.56 71.51
N HIS A 836 13.41 -28.90 71.58
CA HIS A 836 13.27 -27.49 71.17
C HIS A 836 14.10 -26.55 72.06
N GLU A 837 14.61 -25.44 71.51
CA GLU A 837 15.37 -24.46 72.31
C GLU A 837 14.43 -23.66 73.23
N VAL A 838 14.74 -23.63 74.54
CA VAL A 838 13.95 -22.93 75.57
C VAL A 838 14.81 -21.87 76.27
N ARG A 839 14.24 -20.68 76.53
CA ARG A 839 14.87 -19.56 77.24
C ARG A 839 13.97 -18.97 78.30
N THR A 840 14.53 -18.44 79.37
CA THR A 840 13.77 -17.71 80.38
C THR A 840 14.30 -16.29 80.48
N ILE A 841 13.44 -15.29 80.26
CA ILE A 841 13.82 -13.87 80.28
C ILE A 841 12.78 -13.08 81.06
N GLN A 842 13.24 -12.34 82.09
CA GLN A 842 12.36 -11.60 83.02
C GLN A 842 11.21 -12.46 83.58
N GLY A 843 11.49 -13.73 83.86
CA GLY A 843 10.52 -14.71 84.36
C GLY A 843 9.63 -15.35 83.28
N LEU A 844 9.64 -14.85 82.04
CA LEU A 844 8.90 -15.43 80.91
C LEU A 844 9.70 -16.58 80.28
N ARG A 845 9.11 -17.77 80.20
CA ARG A 845 9.73 -18.95 79.57
C ARG A 845 9.26 -19.08 78.12
N LEU A 846 10.21 -18.98 77.19
CA LEU A 846 10.01 -18.92 75.75
C LEU A 846 10.58 -20.17 75.07
N THR A 847 9.77 -20.87 74.29
CA THR A 847 10.17 -22.02 73.48
C THR A 847 10.19 -21.63 72.00
N ALA A 848 11.29 -21.95 71.30
CA ALA A 848 11.47 -21.58 69.91
C ALA A 848 10.47 -22.29 68.99
N THR A 849 9.82 -21.51 68.12
CA THR A 849 8.97 -22.02 67.04
C THR A 849 9.32 -21.34 65.72
N PRO A 850 8.93 -21.89 64.56
CA PRO A 850 9.30 -21.32 63.26
C PRO A 850 8.96 -19.83 63.09
N ASP A 851 7.80 -19.38 63.59
CA ASP A 851 7.31 -18.01 63.36
C ASP A 851 7.41 -17.08 64.58
N GLY A 852 8.10 -17.51 65.65
CA GLY A 852 8.18 -16.73 66.89
C GLY A 852 8.57 -17.55 68.11
N ALA A 853 7.99 -17.21 69.25
CA ALA A 853 8.18 -17.93 70.50
C ALA A 853 6.84 -18.40 71.07
N LEU A 854 6.79 -19.62 71.60
CA LEU A 854 5.71 -20.00 72.51
C LEU A 854 6.10 -19.54 73.91
N LEU A 855 5.31 -18.64 74.47
CA LEU A 855 5.36 -18.27 75.87
C LEU A 855 4.63 -19.35 76.68
N ASP A 856 5.37 -19.98 77.58
CA ASP A 856 4.82 -20.95 78.53
C ASP A 856 4.20 -20.18 79.72
N LEU A 857 2.88 -20.33 79.87
CA LEU A 857 2.07 -19.73 80.93
C LEU A 857 1.73 -20.74 82.04
N ALA A 858 2.25 -21.98 81.96
CA ALA A 858 2.00 -23.02 82.93
C ALA A 858 2.72 -22.72 84.27
N GLY A 859 2.08 -21.86 85.07
CA GLY A 859 2.54 -21.44 86.40
C GLY A 859 1.39 -20.87 87.22
N LYS A 860 1.45 -21.01 88.55
CA LYS A 860 0.37 -20.60 89.47
C LYS A 860 0.17 -19.07 89.57
N SER A 861 1.09 -18.27 89.05
CA SER A 861 0.98 -16.81 88.97
C SER A 861 1.26 -16.37 87.54
N VAL A 862 0.23 -15.92 86.82
CA VAL A 862 0.42 -15.32 85.49
C VAL A 862 1.13 -13.99 85.71
N PRO A 863 2.31 -13.78 85.11
CA PRO A 863 3.03 -12.55 85.33
C PRO A 863 2.21 -11.40 84.71
N PRO A 864 2.11 -10.23 85.38
CA PRO A 864 1.19 -9.17 85.00
C PRO A 864 1.74 -8.39 83.79
N TRP A 865 1.60 -9.00 82.61
CA TRP A 865 1.96 -8.41 81.32
C TRP A 865 0.73 -8.27 80.44
N THR A 866 0.72 -7.20 79.65
CA THR A 866 -0.29 -6.88 78.63
C THR A 866 0.35 -7.03 77.27
N LEU A 867 -0.32 -7.72 76.37
CA LEU A 867 0.11 -7.79 74.98
C LEU A 867 -0.45 -6.58 74.24
N GLU A 868 0.42 -5.64 73.85
CA GLU A 868 0.04 -4.36 73.25
C GLU A 868 -0.91 -4.53 72.06
N ARG A 869 -0.61 -5.51 71.18
CA ARG A 869 -1.42 -5.80 69.98
C ARG A 869 -2.89 -6.10 70.29
N MET A 870 -3.18 -6.72 71.43
CA MET A 870 -4.54 -7.08 71.81
C MET A 870 -5.14 -6.15 72.87
N GLY A 871 -4.32 -5.27 73.46
CA GLY A 871 -4.74 -4.35 74.54
C GLY A 871 -5.23 -5.04 75.81
N GLN A 872 -5.10 -6.38 75.91
CA GLN A 872 -5.57 -7.20 77.02
C GLN A 872 -4.40 -7.75 77.83
N THR A 873 -4.62 -7.90 79.13
CA THR A 873 -3.66 -8.55 80.03
C THR A 873 -3.67 -10.06 79.81
N PHE A 874 -2.56 -10.74 80.09
CA PHE A 874 -2.56 -12.22 80.01
C PHE A 874 -3.54 -12.87 80.99
N GLU A 875 -3.90 -12.17 82.07
CA GLU A 875 -4.91 -12.63 83.02
C GLU A 875 -6.30 -12.60 82.39
N GLU A 876 -6.65 -11.52 81.68
CA GLU A 876 -7.89 -11.43 80.88
C GLU A 876 -7.93 -12.48 79.75
N LEU A 877 -6.80 -12.68 79.05
CA LEU A 877 -6.69 -13.72 78.01
C LEU A 877 -6.88 -15.14 78.60
N ARG A 878 -6.39 -15.38 79.82
CA ARG A 878 -6.58 -16.66 80.51
C ARG A 878 -7.98 -16.83 81.08
N GLU A 879 -8.65 -15.75 81.49
CA GLU A 879 -10.06 -15.82 81.86
C GLU A 879 -10.96 -16.16 80.67
N GLN A 880 -10.65 -15.62 79.48
CA GLN A 880 -11.34 -15.96 78.24
C GLN A 880 -11.06 -17.39 77.77
N SER A 881 -9.92 -17.97 78.12
CA SER A 881 -9.55 -19.35 77.79
C SER A 881 -8.86 -20.04 78.98
N ARG A 882 -9.66 -20.66 79.85
CA ARG A 882 -9.19 -21.26 81.13
C ARG A 882 -8.11 -22.33 80.98
N ASP A 883 -7.98 -22.94 79.81
CA ASP A 883 -7.04 -24.05 79.55
C ASP A 883 -5.79 -23.60 78.75
N MET A 884 -5.58 -22.29 78.58
CA MET A 884 -4.45 -21.79 77.78
C MET A 884 -3.12 -21.90 78.55
N GLU A 885 -2.41 -23.00 78.37
CA GLU A 885 -1.09 -23.25 78.98
C GLU A 885 0.07 -22.56 78.23
N THR A 886 -0.09 -22.28 76.95
CA THR A 886 0.93 -21.59 76.15
C THR A 886 0.31 -20.53 75.27
N PHE A 887 1.07 -19.49 74.99
CA PHE A 887 0.65 -18.39 74.15
C PHE A 887 1.70 -18.09 73.08
N ARG A 888 1.27 -17.95 71.82
CA ARG A 888 2.19 -17.72 70.71
C ARG A 888 2.49 -16.24 70.55
N LEU A 889 3.74 -15.87 70.82
CA LEU A 889 4.31 -14.56 70.51
C LEU A 889 4.89 -14.59 69.10
N ILE A 890 4.51 -13.64 68.26
CA ILE A 890 5.15 -13.43 66.96
C ILE A 890 6.24 -12.35 67.08
N TRP A 891 7.13 -12.30 66.10
CA TRP A 891 8.14 -11.25 66.03
C TRP A 891 7.49 -9.86 65.91
N GLY A 892 7.97 -8.90 66.70
CA GLY A 892 7.44 -7.55 66.81
C GLY A 892 6.47 -7.35 67.98
N ASP A 893 5.91 -8.43 68.54
CA ASP A 893 4.99 -8.34 69.67
C ASP A 893 5.68 -7.66 70.87
N ARG A 894 5.02 -6.63 71.41
CA ARG A 894 5.42 -5.89 72.60
C ARG A 894 4.53 -6.28 73.78
N LEU A 895 5.17 -6.64 74.87
CA LEU A 895 4.58 -6.99 76.15
C LEU A 895 4.89 -5.87 77.13
N GLU A 896 3.89 -5.26 77.75
CA GLU A 896 4.09 -4.23 78.77
C GLU A 896 3.69 -4.75 80.15
N HIS A 897 4.57 -4.58 81.12
CA HIS A 897 4.32 -5.02 82.49
C HIS A 897 3.34 -4.05 83.16
N THR A 898 2.17 -4.52 83.60
CA THR A 898 1.10 -3.64 84.13
C THR A 898 1.43 -2.99 85.46
N VAL A 899 2.19 -3.68 86.32
CA VAL A 899 2.56 -3.15 87.64
C VAL A 899 3.77 -2.21 87.57
N THR A 900 4.82 -2.58 86.83
CA THR A 900 6.07 -1.83 86.72
C THR A 900 6.00 -0.85 85.55
N ARG A 901 5.52 0.38 85.80
CA ARG A 901 5.34 1.40 84.75
C ARG A 901 6.61 1.59 83.93
N GLY A 902 6.48 1.35 82.62
CA GLY A 902 7.53 1.54 81.63
C GLY A 902 8.42 0.32 81.39
N LEU A 903 8.21 -0.81 82.07
CA LEU A 903 8.87 -2.07 81.70
C LEU A 903 8.12 -2.70 80.51
N ALA A 904 8.75 -2.73 79.36
CA ALA A 904 8.23 -3.37 78.16
C ALA A 904 9.26 -4.32 77.54
N ILE A 905 8.78 -5.41 76.96
CA ILE A 905 9.59 -6.41 76.29
C ILE A 905 9.08 -6.55 74.87
N ARG A 906 9.95 -6.37 73.87
CA ARG A 906 9.63 -6.61 72.46
C ARG A 906 10.46 -7.74 71.90
N LEU A 907 9.80 -8.72 71.28
CA LEU A 907 10.46 -9.84 70.65
C LEU A 907 10.94 -9.42 69.25
N LYS A 908 12.25 -9.38 68.99
CA LYS A 908 12.80 -8.96 67.69
C LYS A 908 13.53 -10.09 66.99
N ARG A 909 13.30 -10.23 65.68
CA ARG A 909 13.98 -11.24 64.86
C ARG A 909 15.44 -10.83 64.61
N ASN A 910 15.70 -9.53 64.51
CA ASN A 910 17.03 -8.93 64.45
C ASN A 910 17.05 -7.58 65.22
N VAL A 911 18.22 -7.18 65.72
CA VAL A 911 18.41 -5.91 66.46
C VAL A 911 18.00 -4.70 65.62
N SER A 912 18.15 -4.78 64.29
CA SER A 912 17.88 -3.72 63.32
C SER A 912 16.43 -3.61 62.86
N ASP A 913 15.52 -4.47 63.33
CA ASP A 913 14.11 -4.38 62.97
C ASP A 913 13.49 -3.22 63.80
N GLU A 914 13.32 -2.05 63.17
CA GLU A 914 12.58 -0.90 63.72
C GLU A 914 11.07 -1.02 63.48
#